data_AF-A0A3B3WGK3-F1
#
_entry.id   AF-A0A3B3WGK3-F1
#
_cell.length_a   1.000
_cell.length_b   1.000
_cell.length_c   1.000
_cell.angle_alpha   90.00
_cell.angle_beta   90.00
_cell.angle_gamma   90.00
#
_symmetry.space_group_name_H-M   'P 1'
#
loop_
_entity.id
_entity.type
_entity.pdbx_description
1 polymer ?
#
loop_
_entity_poly.entity_id
_entity_poly.type
_entity_poly.pdbx_seq_one_letter_code
_entity_poly.pdbx_strand_id
1 'polypeptide(L)'
;MGVRWQDEVWYRIIEDGGQSSTSDVIMYEIFDSENKTLPYSLTIIDTPGYRDTDGLRHDVIINQRLFDLFRLEDGIHEVHVVGVVMKATETKMSDQLSYVSDSVMSLFGNSLEKNTVALITHSGRTTPSISVKGLQAGGSQCPYFIFNNRQYEARTEKTSTDLEEAWSLTEKGMSQFTAFLQKVSALQLQVAVGFNSFIRLTASIQNLQEKIKLTELKQKEIKQIQEAMKKHKEEMRFNKKLIVEVDEAYKDKELIEGETSFFKSAVCCTVCEENCHFPGCTMALSPEECEVMKLASCTVCTGRCPASKHVKGNWRYVTKTRKVERTKEEIKQRYFKSNSDTKETNLTETLVKEMENLNRKKGTLIEKSYQCAIKLDPTLLKVNSVSTYINLDFLIKKIKDGGDTEKVHKLEMIDNQMDGGAKSVIGCQVDSTSIQHIISNSDVISPGTPVVYQLKTRKETVETLTRVTFGKKKQSKPNKTILLVGETGAGKSTLINALVNYAMGVRWQDEVWYRIIEDGGQSSTSDVIMYEIFDSENKTLPYSLTIIDTPGYRDTDGLRHDVIINQRLFDLFRLEDGIHEVHVVGVVMKATETKMSDQLSYVSDSVMSLFGKSLEKNTVALITHSGRTTPSISVKGLQAGGSQCPYFIFNNRQYEARTEKTSTDLEEAWSLTEKGMSQFTAFLQKVSALQLQVAVGFNSFIRLTASIQNLQEKIKLTELKQKEIKQIQEAMKKHKEEMRFNKKLIVEVDEAYKDKELIEGETSFFKSA
;
A
#
# COMPACT_ATOMS: atom_id res chain seq x y z
N MET A 1 3.52 -48.92 10.07
CA MET A 1 4.90 -49.42 9.80
C MET A 1 5.71 -49.65 11.09
N GLY A 2 5.43 -48.98 12.21
CA GLY A 2 5.97 -49.39 13.53
C GLY A 2 7.49 -49.30 13.71
N VAL A 3 8.15 -48.43 12.94
CA VAL A 3 9.61 -48.24 12.93
C VAL A 3 10.11 -47.77 14.29
N ARG A 4 11.17 -48.41 14.79
CA ARG A 4 11.86 -48.09 16.05
C ARG A 4 13.24 -47.52 15.78
N TRP A 5 13.80 -46.85 16.78
CA TRP A 5 15.16 -46.32 16.70
C TRP A 5 16.19 -47.38 16.27
N GLN A 6 16.09 -48.60 16.81
CA GLN A 6 17.03 -49.69 16.55
C GLN A 6 16.94 -50.27 15.13
N ASP A 7 15.88 -49.97 14.37
CA ASP A 7 15.67 -50.55 13.05
C ASP A 7 16.56 -49.92 11.98
N GLU A 8 17.14 -48.74 12.25
CA GLU A 8 18.01 -47.99 11.31
C GLU A 8 17.40 -47.70 9.94
N VAL A 9 16.07 -47.79 9.82
CA VAL A 9 15.31 -47.55 8.59
C VAL A 9 14.45 -46.30 8.76
N TRP A 10 14.34 -45.49 7.70
CA TRP A 10 13.40 -44.37 7.63
C TRP A 10 12.69 -44.35 6.28
N TYR A 11 11.36 -44.40 6.29
CA TYR A 11 10.54 -44.32 5.09
C TYR A 11 10.23 -42.86 4.77
N ARG A 12 10.36 -42.50 3.48
CA ARG A 12 9.99 -41.18 2.97
C ARG A 12 8.94 -41.35 1.89
N ILE A 13 7.85 -40.60 1.99
CA ILE A 13 6.88 -40.45 0.91
C ILE A 13 7.51 -39.45 -0.07
N ILE A 14 7.72 -39.85 -1.32
CA ILE A 14 8.33 -39.03 -2.37
C ILE A 14 7.31 -38.94 -3.52
N GLU A 15 6.97 -37.72 -3.91
CA GLU A 15 6.21 -37.46 -5.14
C GLU A 15 7.16 -37.48 -6.36
N ASP A 16 6.63 -37.89 -7.52
CA ASP A 16 7.35 -37.85 -8.80
C ASP A 16 7.82 -36.41 -9.09
N GLY A 17 9.10 -36.11 -8.83
CA GLY A 17 9.69 -34.78 -9.05
C GLY A 17 10.73 -34.33 -8.02
N GLY A 18 10.85 -34.98 -6.86
CA GLY A 18 11.96 -34.79 -5.93
C GLY A 18 12.07 -33.42 -5.24
N GLN A 19 11.07 -32.54 -5.36
CA GLN A 19 11.01 -31.29 -4.61
C GLN A 19 10.31 -31.49 -3.25
N SER A 20 10.83 -30.85 -2.20
CA SER A 20 10.34 -30.98 -0.81
C SER A 20 9.19 -30.02 -0.47
N SER A 21 8.53 -29.44 -1.46
CA SER A 21 7.47 -28.44 -1.30
C SER A 21 6.16 -28.97 -1.88
N THR A 22 5.18 -29.18 -1.02
CA THR A 22 3.80 -29.52 -1.41
C THR A 22 3.23 -28.41 -2.30
N SER A 23 2.96 -28.70 -3.57
CA SER A 23 2.51 -27.70 -4.57
C SER A 23 0.97 -27.61 -4.69
N ASP A 24 0.27 -28.62 -4.18
CA ASP A 24 -1.19 -28.75 -4.22
C ASP A 24 -1.75 -29.29 -2.89
N VAL A 25 -3.06 -29.23 -2.68
CA VAL A 25 -3.72 -29.90 -1.55
C VAL A 25 -3.70 -31.41 -1.83
N ILE A 26 -2.98 -32.15 -0.99
CA ILE A 26 -2.79 -33.60 -1.14
C ILE A 26 -3.54 -34.32 -0.04
N MET A 27 -4.24 -35.39 -0.40
CA MET A 27 -4.88 -36.28 0.57
C MET A 27 -4.07 -37.58 0.65
N TYR A 28 -3.66 -37.93 1.87
CA TYR A 28 -3.03 -39.21 2.18
C TYR A 28 -4.01 -40.07 2.98
N GLU A 29 -4.33 -41.26 2.47
CA GLU A 29 -5.15 -42.24 3.16
C GLU A 29 -4.27 -43.38 3.66
N ILE A 30 -4.18 -43.52 4.98
CA ILE A 30 -3.38 -44.54 5.66
C ILE A 30 -4.33 -45.53 6.30
N PHE A 31 -4.54 -46.65 5.61
CA PHE A 31 -5.37 -47.76 6.09
C PHE A 31 -4.60 -48.67 7.05
N ASP A 32 -5.34 -49.38 7.91
CA ASP A 32 -4.77 -50.32 8.87
C ASP A 32 -3.91 -51.40 8.18
N SER A 33 -2.81 -51.76 8.83
CA SER A 33 -1.91 -52.83 8.40
C SER A 33 -1.76 -53.83 9.56
N GLU A 34 -1.57 -55.11 9.26
CA GLU A 34 -1.66 -56.23 10.21
C GLU A 34 -0.89 -56.05 11.55
N ASN A 35 0.14 -55.20 11.59
CA ASN A 35 0.87 -54.80 12.80
C ASN A 35 0.36 -53.45 13.36
N LYS A 36 -0.75 -53.52 14.12
CA LYS A 36 -1.51 -52.42 14.74
C LYS A 36 -0.66 -51.42 15.55
N THR A 37 -0.15 -50.38 14.89
CA THR A 37 0.49 -49.24 15.57
C THR A 37 -0.52 -48.15 15.94
N LEU A 38 -1.61 -48.03 15.16
CA LEU A 38 -2.76 -47.15 15.43
C LEU A 38 -4.03 -48.00 15.44
N PRO A 39 -5.02 -47.73 16.31
CA PRO A 39 -6.27 -48.48 16.35
C PRO A 39 -7.33 -47.98 15.34
N TYR A 40 -6.96 -47.11 14.41
CA TYR A 40 -7.84 -46.49 13.42
C TYR A 40 -7.09 -46.22 12.11
N SER A 41 -7.83 -46.07 11.00
CA SER A 41 -7.32 -45.54 9.75
C SER A 41 -7.20 -44.01 9.84
N LEU A 42 -6.23 -43.43 9.13
CA LEU A 42 -5.93 -42.01 9.20
C LEU A 42 -5.98 -41.38 7.80
N THR A 43 -6.80 -40.36 7.63
CA THR A 43 -6.78 -39.46 6.47
C THR A 43 -6.06 -38.17 6.84
N ILE A 44 -5.01 -37.82 6.11
CA ILE A 44 -4.26 -36.58 6.30
C ILE A 44 -4.49 -35.70 5.07
N ILE A 45 -4.96 -34.49 5.29
CA ILE A 45 -5.03 -33.45 4.25
C ILE A 45 -3.80 -32.57 4.46
N ASP A 46 -2.86 -32.64 3.53
CA ASP A 46 -1.67 -31.79 3.50
C ASP A 46 -1.93 -30.62 2.55
N THR A 47 -1.57 -29.41 2.98
CA THR A 47 -1.78 -28.18 2.21
C THR A 47 -0.43 -27.54 1.92
N PRO A 48 -0.25 -26.87 0.77
CA PRO A 48 0.92 -26.04 0.54
C PRO A 48 1.08 -24.97 1.63
N GLY A 49 2.29 -24.42 1.77
CA GLY A 49 2.52 -23.33 2.70
C GLY A 49 1.65 -22.12 2.36
N TYR A 50 0.82 -21.67 3.30
CA TYR A 50 0.11 -20.41 3.14
C TYR A 50 1.11 -19.25 3.12
N ARG A 51 0.99 -18.35 2.12
CA ARG A 51 1.95 -17.28 1.81
C ARG A 51 3.36 -17.78 1.45
N ASP A 52 3.48 -18.93 0.79
CA ASP A 52 4.74 -19.36 0.17
C ASP A 52 5.09 -18.47 -1.05
N THR A 53 6.18 -18.76 -1.75
CA THR A 53 6.76 -17.97 -2.86
C THR A 53 5.78 -17.58 -3.98
N ASP A 54 4.66 -18.28 -4.14
CA ASP A 54 3.61 -18.04 -5.14
C ASP A 54 2.56 -16.98 -4.72
N GLY A 55 2.61 -16.51 -3.47
CA GLY A 55 1.81 -15.38 -2.98
C GLY A 55 0.32 -15.68 -2.72
N LEU A 56 -0.44 -14.62 -2.39
CA LEU A 56 -1.83 -14.70 -1.89
C LEU A 56 -2.84 -15.27 -2.91
N ARG A 57 -2.52 -15.25 -4.21
CA ARG A 57 -3.39 -15.88 -5.24
C ARG A 57 -3.39 -17.40 -5.11
N HIS A 58 -2.26 -17.98 -4.70
CA HIS A 58 -2.15 -19.41 -4.45
C HIS A 58 -2.97 -19.80 -3.22
N ASP A 59 -2.95 -18.99 -2.17
CA ASP A 59 -3.78 -19.21 -0.96
C ASP A 59 -5.28 -19.24 -1.29
N VAL A 60 -5.75 -18.38 -2.21
CA VAL A 60 -7.14 -18.42 -2.70
C VAL A 60 -7.46 -19.74 -3.40
N ILE A 61 -6.51 -20.27 -4.19
CA ILE A 61 -6.64 -21.54 -4.88
C ILE A 61 -6.65 -22.70 -3.87
N ILE A 62 -5.77 -22.67 -2.85
CA ILE A 62 -5.73 -23.67 -1.76
C ILE A 62 -7.06 -23.71 -1.01
N ASN A 63 -7.60 -22.54 -0.64
CA ASN A 63 -8.89 -22.46 0.05
C ASN A 63 -10.03 -22.96 -0.83
N GLN A 64 -10.01 -22.66 -2.14
CA GLN A 64 -11.00 -23.21 -3.08
C GLN A 64 -10.89 -24.73 -3.19
N ARG A 65 -9.67 -25.30 -3.22
CA ARG A 65 -9.42 -26.74 -3.28
C ARG A 65 -9.92 -27.46 -2.03
N LEU A 66 -9.60 -26.92 -0.86
CA LEU A 66 -10.13 -27.40 0.41
C LEU A 66 -11.67 -27.36 0.40
N PHE A 67 -12.23 -26.23 -0.03
CA PHE A 67 -13.68 -26.07 -0.12
C PHE A 67 -14.36 -27.09 -1.07
N ASP A 68 -13.77 -27.35 -2.24
CA ASP A 68 -14.28 -28.33 -3.19
C ASP A 68 -14.21 -29.75 -2.60
N LEU A 69 -13.12 -30.07 -1.90
CA LEU A 69 -12.91 -31.37 -1.25
C LEU A 69 -13.98 -31.70 -0.21
N PHE A 70 -14.45 -30.71 0.56
CA PHE A 70 -15.49 -30.90 1.58
C PHE A 70 -16.92 -30.93 1.00
N ARG A 71 -17.09 -30.66 -0.30
CA ARG A 71 -18.40 -30.63 -0.97
C ARG A 71 -18.65 -31.82 -1.89
N LEU A 72 -17.60 -32.55 -2.27
CA LEU A 72 -17.70 -33.75 -3.08
C LEU A 72 -18.61 -34.78 -2.39
N GLU A 73 -19.42 -35.49 -3.16
CA GLU A 73 -20.29 -36.55 -2.64
C GLU A 73 -19.43 -37.66 -1.97
N ASP A 74 -18.32 -38.02 -2.61
CA ASP A 74 -17.27 -38.91 -2.09
C ASP A 74 -16.15 -38.16 -1.35
N GLY A 75 -16.41 -36.90 -0.95
CA GLY A 75 -15.44 -36.02 -0.28
C GLY A 75 -15.31 -36.27 1.21
N ILE A 76 -14.61 -35.35 1.88
CA ILE A 76 -14.44 -35.39 3.35
C ILE A 76 -15.60 -34.65 4.01
N HIS A 77 -16.44 -35.37 4.74
CA HIS A 77 -17.60 -34.79 5.43
C HIS A 77 -17.36 -34.52 6.92
N GLU A 78 -16.26 -35.05 7.46
CA GLU A 78 -15.91 -34.99 8.87
C GLU A 78 -14.42 -34.69 9.08
N VAL A 79 -14.12 -33.75 9.98
CA VAL A 79 -12.74 -33.39 10.35
C VAL A 79 -12.56 -33.58 11.84
N HIS A 80 -11.55 -34.36 12.23
CA HIS A 80 -11.23 -34.60 13.64
C HIS A 80 -10.36 -33.48 14.21
N VAL A 81 -9.27 -33.11 13.52
CA VAL A 81 -8.30 -32.14 14.02
C VAL A 81 -7.76 -31.27 12.88
N VAL A 82 -7.54 -29.99 13.18
CA VAL A 82 -6.76 -29.07 12.34
C VAL A 82 -5.39 -28.86 12.99
N GLY A 83 -4.32 -29.27 12.30
CA GLY A 83 -2.95 -29.09 12.78
C GLY A 83 -2.29 -27.84 12.19
N VAL A 84 -2.00 -26.84 13.01
CA VAL A 84 -1.19 -25.67 12.60
C VAL A 84 0.28 -26.00 12.82
N VAL A 85 1.04 -26.22 11.73
CA VAL A 85 2.45 -26.58 11.79
C VAL A 85 3.32 -25.32 11.90
N MET A 86 4.21 -25.28 12.90
CA MET A 86 5.11 -24.15 13.15
C MET A 86 6.51 -24.59 13.57
N LYS A 87 7.53 -23.73 13.41
CA LYS A 87 8.90 -24.03 13.88
C LYS A 87 9.10 -23.58 15.33
N ALA A 88 9.85 -24.34 16.12
CA ALA A 88 10.13 -24.03 17.52
C ALA A 88 10.83 -22.67 17.75
N THR A 89 11.55 -22.16 16.73
CA THR A 89 12.21 -20.85 16.76
C THR A 89 11.23 -19.68 16.61
N GLU A 90 9.98 -19.93 16.22
CA GLU A 90 8.94 -18.91 16.08
C GLU A 90 8.36 -18.58 17.46
N THR A 91 8.92 -17.54 18.09
CA THR A 91 8.60 -17.18 19.48
C THR A 91 7.35 -16.28 19.64
N LYS A 92 6.73 -15.86 18.53
CA LYS A 92 5.51 -15.02 18.49
C LYS A 92 4.59 -15.51 17.39
N MET A 93 3.26 -15.32 17.55
CA MET A 93 2.34 -15.38 16.40
C MET A 93 2.81 -14.37 15.37
N SER A 94 3.25 -14.84 14.21
CA SER A 94 3.48 -13.99 13.05
C SER A 94 2.13 -13.65 12.41
N ASP A 95 2.07 -12.54 11.68
CA ASP A 95 0.90 -12.19 10.85
C ASP A 95 0.57 -13.28 9.80
N GLN A 96 1.50 -14.22 9.58
CA GLN A 96 1.31 -15.40 8.73
C GLN A 96 0.54 -16.49 9.48
N LEU A 97 0.87 -16.79 10.73
CA LEU A 97 0.15 -17.77 11.55
C LEU A 97 -1.27 -17.30 11.91
N SER A 98 -1.46 -16.00 12.17
CA SER A 98 -2.82 -15.46 12.35
C SER A 98 -3.63 -15.60 11.06
N TYR A 99 -3.01 -15.33 9.91
CA TYR A 99 -3.65 -15.48 8.61
C TYR A 99 -4.00 -16.93 8.28
N VAL A 100 -3.11 -17.89 8.56
CA VAL A 100 -3.41 -19.33 8.39
C VAL A 100 -4.56 -19.74 9.29
N SER A 101 -4.53 -19.32 10.57
CA SER A 101 -5.60 -19.59 11.52
C SER A 101 -6.92 -18.99 11.05
N ASP A 102 -6.97 -17.70 10.70
CA ASP A 102 -8.18 -17.03 10.24
C ASP A 102 -8.71 -17.65 8.93
N SER A 103 -7.81 -18.04 8.02
CA SER A 103 -8.19 -18.66 6.74
C SER A 103 -8.82 -20.02 6.95
N VAL A 104 -8.22 -20.86 7.80
CA VAL A 104 -8.77 -22.18 8.14
C VAL A 104 -10.07 -22.02 8.94
N MET A 105 -10.11 -21.16 9.95
CA MET A 105 -11.32 -20.92 10.74
C MET A 105 -12.48 -20.37 9.90
N SER A 106 -12.19 -19.59 8.85
CA SER A 106 -13.22 -19.14 7.91
C SER A 106 -13.88 -20.33 7.21
N LEU A 107 -13.10 -21.26 6.63
CA LEU A 107 -13.64 -22.38 5.86
C LEU A 107 -14.60 -23.29 6.63
N PHE A 108 -14.48 -23.33 7.96
CA PHE A 108 -15.17 -24.29 8.82
C PHE A 108 -15.99 -23.67 9.96
N GLY A 109 -16.00 -22.34 10.04
CA GLY A 109 -16.64 -21.57 11.11
C GLY A 109 -16.06 -21.81 12.51
N ASN A 110 -16.67 -21.18 13.52
CA ASN A 110 -16.21 -21.22 14.92
C ASN A 110 -16.25 -22.62 15.57
N SER A 111 -16.77 -23.63 14.88
CA SER A 111 -16.89 -25.00 15.41
C SER A 111 -15.57 -25.78 15.44
N LEU A 112 -14.56 -25.40 14.65
CA LEU A 112 -13.23 -26.04 14.67
C LEU A 112 -12.24 -25.46 15.70
N GLU A 113 -12.64 -24.40 16.40
CA GLU A 113 -11.81 -23.75 17.42
C GLU A 113 -11.30 -24.74 18.48
N LYS A 114 -12.15 -25.68 18.89
CA LYS A 114 -11.84 -26.70 19.91
C LYS A 114 -11.00 -27.86 19.39
N ASN A 115 -10.95 -28.05 18.07
CA ASN A 115 -10.27 -29.15 17.40
C ASN A 115 -9.00 -28.68 16.68
N THR A 116 -8.55 -27.45 16.93
CA THR A 116 -7.31 -26.90 16.38
C THR A 116 -6.16 -27.12 17.35
N VAL A 117 -5.03 -27.62 16.86
CA VAL A 117 -3.83 -27.93 17.64
C VAL A 117 -2.58 -27.38 16.98
N ALA A 118 -1.59 -27.00 17.79
CA ALA A 118 -0.28 -26.58 17.28
C ALA A 118 0.69 -27.77 17.18
N LEU A 119 1.32 -27.93 16.01
CA LEU A 119 2.34 -28.95 15.76
C LEU A 119 3.71 -28.27 15.62
N ILE A 120 4.52 -28.31 16.69
CA ILE A 120 5.77 -27.55 16.79
C ILE A 120 6.93 -28.43 16.33
N THR A 121 7.52 -28.10 15.20
CA THR A 121 8.61 -28.82 14.56
C THR A 121 9.98 -28.19 14.85
N HIS A 122 11.08 -28.90 14.53
CA HIS A 122 12.46 -28.41 14.73
C HIS A 122 12.80 -28.11 16.20
N SER A 123 12.17 -28.82 17.13
CA SER A 123 12.31 -28.54 18.56
C SER A 123 13.58 -29.13 19.16
N GLY A 124 14.25 -28.34 20.01
CA GLY A 124 15.41 -28.76 20.80
C GLY A 124 15.06 -29.15 22.24
N ARG A 125 16.06 -29.16 23.13
CA ARG A 125 15.90 -29.54 24.56
C ARG A 125 15.09 -28.55 25.41
N THR A 126 14.96 -27.30 24.97
CA THR A 126 14.22 -26.27 25.72
C THR A 126 12.75 -26.30 25.38
N THR A 127 11.88 -26.20 26.40
CA THR A 127 10.45 -25.95 26.20
C THR A 127 10.32 -24.73 25.27
N PRO A 128 9.55 -24.83 24.17
CA PRO A 128 9.37 -23.69 23.28
C PRO A 128 8.88 -22.50 24.10
N SER A 129 9.56 -21.36 24.04
CA SER A 129 9.14 -20.10 24.67
C SER A 129 7.99 -19.45 23.90
N ILE A 130 7.14 -20.27 23.29
CA ILE A 130 6.02 -19.86 22.46
C ILE A 130 4.94 -19.38 23.41
N SER A 131 4.63 -18.09 23.32
CA SER A 131 3.36 -17.59 23.84
C SER A 131 2.24 -18.13 22.96
N VAL A 132 1.78 -19.36 23.22
CA VAL A 132 0.57 -19.97 22.60
C VAL A 132 -0.69 -19.14 22.94
N LYS A 133 -0.54 -18.04 23.68
CA LYS A 133 -1.59 -17.04 23.94
C LYS A 133 -2.24 -16.49 22.67
N GLY A 134 -1.56 -16.50 21.53
CA GLY A 134 -2.13 -15.98 20.29
C GLY A 134 -3.00 -16.99 19.51
N LEU A 135 -2.98 -18.28 19.88
CA LEU A 135 -3.97 -19.29 19.46
C LEU A 135 -5.07 -19.47 20.52
N GLN A 136 -5.14 -18.59 21.54
CA GLN A 136 -6.23 -18.58 22.51
C GLN A 136 -7.46 -17.98 21.86
N ALA A 137 -8.42 -18.83 21.56
CA ALA A 137 -9.79 -18.40 21.37
C ALA A 137 -10.60 -18.94 22.59
N GLY A 138 -11.43 -18.08 23.17
CA GLY A 138 -12.28 -18.42 24.33
C GLY A 138 -11.60 -18.59 25.71
N GLY A 139 -10.31 -18.25 25.87
CA GLY A 139 -9.64 -18.25 27.19
C GLY A 139 -9.13 -19.61 27.69
N SER A 140 -9.17 -20.66 26.86
CA SER A 140 -8.55 -21.96 27.14
C SER A 140 -7.19 -22.12 26.44
N GLN A 141 -6.29 -22.91 27.01
CA GLN A 141 -4.96 -23.15 26.44
C GLN A 141 -5.07 -24.07 25.21
N CYS A 142 -4.65 -23.60 24.03
CA CYS A 142 -4.60 -24.39 22.80
C CYS A 142 -3.65 -25.60 22.97
N PRO A 143 -4.10 -26.85 22.70
CA PRO A 143 -3.25 -28.03 22.77
C PRO A 143 -2.10 -27.95 21.76
N TYR A 144 -0.90 -28.39 22.17
CA TYR A 144 0.25 -28.43 21.29
C TYR A 144 1.07 -29.71 21.46
N PHE A 145 1.73 -30.12 20.39
CA PHE A 145 2.59 -31.30 20.33
C PHE A 145 3.93 -30.94 19.71
N ILE A 146 5.00 -31.56 20.21
CA ILE A 146 6.38 -31.19 19.89
C ILE A 146 7.04 -32.31 19.09
N PHE A 147 7.71 -31.93 18.01
CA PHE A 147 8.44 -32.81 17.10
C PHE A 147 9.81 -32.20 16.75
N ASN A 148 10.75 -33.05 16.39
CA ASN A 148 12.03 -32.67 15.80
C ASN A 148 12.11 -33.36 14.44
N ASN A 149 12.41 -32.66 13.35
CA ASN A 149 12.25 -33.21 11.99
C ASN A 149 13.57 -33.80 11.44
N ARG A 150 14.47 -34.28 12.29
CA ARG A 150 15.83 -34.72 11.90
C ARG A 150 16.00 -36.24 11.77
N GLN A 151 14.94 -37.04 11.84
CA GLN A 151 15.02 -38.52 11.84
C GLN A 151 15.58 -39.12 10.54
N TYR A 152 15.58 -38.36 9.44
CA TYR A 152 16.14 -38.79 8.17
C TYR A 152 17.66 -38.59 8.07
N GLU A 153 18.29 -37.90 9.02
CA GLU A 153 19.72 -37.61 8.98
C GLU A 153 20.57 -38.86 9.21
N ALA A 154 21.71 -38.92 8.53
CA ALA A 154 22.63 -40.03 8.65
C ALA A 154 23.21 -40.10 10.07
N ARG A 155 23.13 -41.29 10.68
CA ARG A 155 23.71 -41.56 12.00
C ARG A 155 25.21 -41.77 11.83
N THR A 156 25.98 -40.88 12.43
CA THR A 156 27.45 -40.98 12.51
C THR A 156 27.85 -40.98 13.98
N GLU A 157 29.08 -41.39 14.31
CA GLU A 157 29.59 -41.35 15.69
C GLU A 157 29.43 -39.97 16.36
N LYS A 158 29.49 -38.88 15.58
CA LYS A 158 29.36 -37.50 16.08
C LYS A 158 27.90 -37.04 16.22
N THR A 159 26.97 -37.65 15.50
CA THR A 159 25.56 -37.20 15.42
C THR A 159 24.60 -38.15 16.13
N SER A 160 25.02 -39.38 16.46
CA SER A 160 24.15 -40.44 17.00
C SER A 160 23.40 -40.02 18.26
N THR A 161 24.11 -39.44 19.24
CA THR A 161 23.50 -39.00 20.51
C THR A 161 22.45 -37.91 20.29
N ASP A 162 22.76 -36.91 19.47
CA ASP A 162 21.84 -35.81 19.16
C ASP A 162 20.59 -36.29 18.39
N LEU A 163 20.76 -37.26 17.50
CA LEU A 163 19.66 -37.84 16.71
C LEU A 163 18.79 -38.81 17.53
N GLU A 164 19.37 -39.54 18.48
CA GLU A 164 18.63 -40.40 19.42
C GLU A 164 17.71 -39.56 20.32
N GLU A 165 18.21 -38.40 20.76
CA GLU A 165 17.40 -37.44 21.51
C GLU A 165 16.28 -36.82 20.66
N ALA A 166 16.58 -36.45 19.41
CA ALA A 166 15.57 -35.97 18.47
C ALA A 166 14.48 -37.02 18.19
N TRP A 167 14.87 -38.31 18.13
CA TRP A 167 13.95 -39.44 18.01
C TRP A 167 13.04 -39.55 19.23
N SER A 168 13.62 -39.63 20.44
CA SER A 168 12.86 -39.79 21.69
C SER A 168 11.88 -38.64 21.93
N LEU A 169 12.27 -37.40 21.62
CA LEU A 169 11.38 -36.23 21.68
C LEU A 169 10.17 -36.39 20.77
N THR A 170 10.40 -36.83 19.54
CA THR A 170 9.37 -36.99 18.50
C THR A 170 8.47 -38.19 18.80
N GLU A 171 9.01 -39.30 19.30
CA GLU A 171 8.26 -40.48 19.73
C GLU A 171 7.28 -40.13 20.87
N LYS A 172 7.75 -39.35 21.85
CA LYS A 172 6.89 -38.85 22.93
C LYS A 172 5.80 -37.91 22.39
N GLY A 173 6.15 -36.99 21.50
CA GLY A 173 5.20 -36.08 20.85
C GLY A 173 4.12 -36.82 20.04
N MET A 174 4.53 -37.81 19.24
CA MET A 174 3.62 -38.66 18.46
C MET A 174 2.71 -39.50 19.35
N SER A 175 3.23 -40.05 20.45
CA SER A 175 2.42 -40.81 21.43
C SER A 175 1.34 -39.92 22.06
N GLN A 176 1.68 -38.68 22.41
CA GLN A 176 0.73 -37.71 22.95
C GLN A 176 -0.32 -37.30 21.91
N PHE A 177 0.12 -37.01 20.67
CA PHE A 177 -0.76 -36.59 19.58
C PHE A 177 -1.76 -37.69 19.18
N THR A 178 -1.30 -38.93 19.05
CA THR A 178 -2.15 -40.07 18.68
C THR A 178 -3.15 -40.42 19.80
N ALA A 179 -2.76 -40.30 21.07
CA ALA A 179 -3.67 -40.45 22.20
C ALA A 179 -4.71 -39.31 22.29
N PHE A 180 -4.37 -38.11 21.81
CA PHE A 180 -5.31 -37.01 21.67
C PHE A 180 -6.32 -37.29 20.55
N LEU A 181 -5.85 -37.70 19.37
CA LEU A 181 -6.71 -38.07 18.23
C LEU A 181 -7.75 -39.15 18.59
N GLN A 182 -7.42 -40.11 19.46
CA GLN A 182 -8.36 -41.13 19.94
C GLN A 182 -9.55 -40.57 20.74
N LYS A 183 -9.40 -39.39 21.34
CA LYS A 183 -10.38 -38.80 22.27
C LYS A 183 -11.22 -37.71 21.63
N VAL A 184 -10.74 -37.12 20.53
CA VAL A 184 -11.42 -36.00 19.86
C VAL A 184 -12.60 -36.52 19.05
N SER A 185 -13.75 -35.89 19.20
CA SER A 185 -14.92 -36.15 18.38
C SER A 185 -14.77 -35.51 17.00
N ALA A 186 -15.14 -36.26 15.97
CA ALA A 186 -15.31 -35.76 14.61
C ALA A 186 -16.26 -34.55 14.59
N LEU A 187 -15.90 -33.52 13.83
CA LEU A 187 -16.78 -32.40 13.54
C LEU A 187 -17.39 -32.59 12.15
N GLN A 188 -18.72 -32.65 12.08
CA GLN A 188 -19.44 -32.67 10.80
C GLN A 188 -19.38 -31.30 10.14
N LEU A 189 -18.99 -31.29 8.86
CA LEU A 189 -18.98 -30.09 8.04
C LEU A 189 -20.39 -29.86 7.49
N GLN A 190 -21.10 -28.85 7.98
CA GLN A 190 -22.38 -28.46 7.39
C GLN A 190 -22.13 -27.70 6.08
N VAL A 191 -22.18 -28.40 4.95
CA VAL A 191 -22.31 -27.75 3.63
C VAL A 191 -23.71 -27.16 3.54
N ALA A 192 -23.85 -25.91 4.00
CA ALA A 192 -25.11 -25.18 4.02
C ALA A 192 -25.84 -25.17 2.66
N VAL A 193 -27.11 -25.57 2.67
CA VAL A 193 -28.05 -25.43 1.57
C VAL A 193 -28.16 -23.93 1.19
N GLY A 194 -27.44 -23.50 0.14
CA GLY A 194 -27.36 -22.09 -0.24
C GLY A 194 -26.18 -21.70 -1.16
N PHE A 195 -25.19 -22.58 -1.32
CA PHE A 195 -23.96 -22.28 -2.09
C PHE A 195 -24.16 -22.04 -3.59
N ASN A 196 -25.05 -22.79 -4.25
CA ASN A 196 -25.26 -22.59 -5.70
C ASN A 196 -25.86 -21.21 -6.00
N SER A 197 -26.72 -20.69 -5.11
CA SER A 197 -27.18 -19.30 -5.19
C SER A 197 -26.04 -18.31 -4.97
N PHE A 198 -25.13 -18.58 -4.03
CA PHE A 198 -23.98 -17.74 -3.77
C PHE A 198 -23.06 -17.63 -5.00
N ILE A 199 -22.63 -18.76 -5.57
CA ILE A 199 -21.79 -18.81 -6.79
C ILE A 199 -22.45 -18.05 -7.95
N ARG A 200 -23.77 -18.22 -8.15
CA ARG A 200 -24.51 -17.48 -9.19
C ARG A 200 -24.48 -15.97 -8.96
N LEU A 201 -24.65 -15.53 -7.72
CA LEU A 201 -24.65 -14.11 -7.36
C LEU A 201 -23.25 -13.51 -7.51
N THR A 202 -22.20 -14.20 -7.06
CA THR A 202 -20.80 -13.73 -7.18
C THR A 202 -20.38 -13.59 -8.64
N ALA A 203 -20.65 -14.61 -9.45
CA ALA A 203 -20.37 -14.61 -10.88
C ALA A 203 -21.16 -13.51 -11.62
N SER A 204 -22.40 -13.26 -11.20
CA SER A 204 -23.21 -12.16 -11.73
C SER A 204 -22.59 -10.79 -11.42
N ILE A 205 -22.12 -10.57 -10.18
CA ILE A 205 -21.47 -9.32 -9.77
C ILE A 205 -20.21 -9.09 -10.63
N GLN A 206 -19.33 -10.08 -10.75
CA GLN A 206 -18.11 -9.99 -11.57
C GLN A 206 -18.41 -9.66 -13.03
N ASN A 207 -19.36 -10.37 -13.63
CA ASN A 207 -19.76 -10.16 -15.01
C ASN A 207 -20.33 -8.74 -15.23
N LEU A 208 -21.12 -8.22 -14.28
CA LEU A 208 -21.62 -6.86 -14.30
C LEU A 208 -20.51 -5.82 -14.12
N GLN A 209 -19.51 -6.07 -13.26
CA GLN A 209 -18.34 -5.20 -13.11
C GLN A 209 -17.56 -5.06 -14.42
N GLU A 210 -17.30 -6.16 -15.12
CA GLU A 210 -16.64 -6.14 -16.43
C GLU A 210 -17.45 -5.35 -17.47
N LYS A 211 -18.78 -5.42 -17.43
CA LYS A 211 -19.65 -4.60 -18.28
C LYS A 211 -19.59 -3.11 -17.95
N ILE A 212 -19.49 -2.76 -16.66
CA ILE A 212 -19.33 -1.38 -16.23
C ILE A 212 -17.99 -0.84 -16.73
N LYS A 213 -16.89 -1.58 -16.55
CA LYS A 213 -15.56 -1.20 -17.06
C LYS A 213 -15.56 -0.98 -18.57
N LEU A 214 -16.13 -1.91 -19.35
CA LEU A 214 -16.27 -1.76 -20.80
C LEU A 214 -17.10 -0.53 -21.19
N THR A 215 -18.17 -0.24 -20.43
CA THR A 215 -19.02 0.95 -20.66
C THR A 215 -18.23 2.24 -20.39
N GLU A 216 -17.41 2.27 -19.34
CA GLU A 216 -16.56 3.43 -19.02
C GLU A 216 -15.48 3.68 -20.08
N LEU A 217 -14.90 2.63 -20.65
CA LEU A 217 -13.97 2.77 -21.78
C LEU A 217 -14.65 3.37 -23.01
N LYS A 218 -15.88 2.93 -23.34
CA LYS A 218 -16.66 3.54 -24.44
C LYS A 218 -17.01 5.01 -24.17
N GLN A 219 -17.27 5.37 -22.92
CA GLN A 219 -17.47 6.78 -22.53
C GLN A 219 -16.19 7.61 -22.71
N LYS A 220 -15.03 7.04 -22.40
CA LYS A 220 -13.72 7.67 -22.61
C LYS A 220 -13.46 7.90 -24.11
N GLU A 221 -13.73 6.90 -24.95
CA GLU A 221 -13.62 7.01 -26.42
C GLU A 221 -14.48 8.18 -26.95
N ILE A 222 -15.76 8.28 -26.54
CA ILE A 222 -16.64 9.39 -26.96
C ILE A 222 -16.10 10.75 -26.48
N LYS A 223 -15.57 10.85 -25.26
CA LYS A 223 -14.97 12.10 -24.75
C LYS A 223 -13.77 12.53 -25.58
N GLN A 224 -12.88 11.61 -25.94
CA GLN A 224 -11.72 11.89 -26.80
C GLN A 224 -12.16 12.43 -28.16
N ILE A 225 -13.21 11.86 -28.75
CA ILE A 225 -13.80 12.35 -30.01
C ILE A 225 -14.36 13.77 -29.83
N GLN A 226 -15.13 14.01 -28.77
CA GLN A 226 -15.72 15.34 -28.50
C GLN A 226 -14.65 16.41 -28.26
N GLU A 227 -13.57 16.08 -27.54
CA GLU A 227 -12.45 16.99 -27.27
C GLU A 227 -11.68 17.30 -28.55
N ALA A 228 -11.38 16.29 -29.38
CA ALA A 228 -10.75 16.49 -30.67
C ALA A 228 -11.61 17.37 -31.59
N MET A 229 -12.92 17.11 -31.65
CA MET A 229 -13.86 17.95 -32.40
C MET A 229 -13.90 19.41 -31.89
N LYS A 230 -13.74 19.63 -30.58
CA LYS A 230 -13.68 20.98 -30.00
C LYS A 230 -12.39 21.71 -30.36
N LYS A 231 -11.24 21.02 -30.34
CA LYS A 231 -9.92 21.58 -30.70
C LYS A 231 -9.83 21.94 -32.19
N HIS A 232 -10.37 21.09 -33.07
CA HIS A 232 -10.31 21.28 -34.53
C HIS A 232 -11.49 22.09 -35.11
N LYS A 233 -12.18 22.91 -34.29
CA LYS A 233 -13.32 23.75 -34.74
C LYS A 233 -12.94 24.71 -35.88
N GLU A 234 -11.74 25.26 -35.86
CA GLU A 234 -11.22 26.21 -36.87
C GLU A 234 -10.79 25.48 -38.16
N GLU A 235 -10.14 24.32 -38.05
CA GLU A 235 -9.67 23.51 -39.19
C GLU A 235 -10.82 22.86 -39.98
N MET A 236 -11.96 22.61 -39.32
CA MET A 236 -13.19 22.14 -39.96
C MET A 236 -13.82 23.14 -40.94
N ARG A 237 -13.41 24.42 -40.93
CA ARG A 237 -13.83 25.42 -41.94
C ARG A 237 -13.13 25.24 -43.30
N PHE A 238 -12.01 24.52 -43.36
CA PHE A 238 -11.19 24.38 -44.55
C PHE A 238 -11.31 23.02 -45.27
N ASN A 239 -12.37 22.24 -44.99
CA ASN A 239 -12.61 20.92 -45.61
C ASN A 239 -11.44 19.91 -45.47
N LYS A 240 -10.60 20.06 -44.45
CA LYS A 240 -9.51 19.11 -44.17
C LYS A 240 -10.08 17.84 -43.51
N LYS A 241 -9.59 16.67 -43.91
CA LYS A 241 -10.01 15.35 -43.40
C LYS A 241 -9.69 15.27 -41.90
N LEU A 242 -10.70 15.27 -41.03
CA LEU A 242 -10.52 15.14 -39.58
C LEU A 242 -10.14 13.70 -39.24
N ILE A 243 -8.92 13.50 -38.74
CA ILE A 243 -8.42 12.23 -38.21
C ILE A 243 -8.28 12.40 -36.69
N VAL A 244 -8.90 11.52 -35.92
CA VAL A 244 -8.88 11.52 -34.46
C VAL A 244 -8.26 10.23 -33.96
N GLU A 245 -7.22 10.33 -33.15
CA GLU A 245 -6.67 9.19 -32.41
C GLU A 245 -7.54 8.92 -31.17
N VAL A 246 -8.05 7.70 -31.03
CA VAL A 246 -8.89 7.28 -29.90
C VAL A 246 -8.43 5.96 -29.30
N ASP A 247 -8.66 5.79 -28.00
CA ASP A 247 -8.47 4.52 -27.30
C ASP A 247 -9.70 3.62 -27.51
N GLU A 248 -9.60 2.68 -28.44
CA GLU A 248 -10.67 1.72 -28.73
C GLU A 248 -10.58 0.50 -27.81
N ALA A 249 -11.68 0.19 -27.12
CA ALA A 249 -11.81 -1.04 -26.33
C ALA A 249 -12.23 -2.24 -27.20
N TYR A 250 -11.55 -3.36 -27.04
CA TYR A 250 -11.87 -4.63 -27.70
C TYR A 250 -11.76 -5.81 -26.73
N LYS A 251 -12.42 -6.93 -27.08
CA LYS A 251 -12.33 -8.19 -26.35
C LYS A 251 -11.18 -9.02 -26.90
N ASP A 252 -10.35 -9.50 -26.00
CA ASP A 252 -9.25 -10.42 -26.29
C ASP A 252 -9.39 -11.69 -25.44
N LYS A 253 -8.70 -12.76 -25.82
CA LYS A 253 -8.65 -14.01 -25.05
C LYS A 253 -7.29 -14.12 -24.37
N GLU A 254 -7.32 -14.28 -23.05
CA GLU A 254 -6.12 -14.44 -22.24
C GLU A 254 -6.10 -15.86 -21.65
N LEU A 255 -4.94 -16.51 -21.70
CA LEU A 255 -4.74 -17.81 -21.06
C LEU A 255 -4.74 -17.66 -19.54
N ILE A 256 -5.30 -18.64 -18.85
CA ILE A 256 -5.31 -18.70 -17.39
C ILE A 256 -3.97 -19.35 -16.95
N GLU A 257 -3.05 -18.54 -16.40
CA GLU A 257 -1.72 -18.99 -15.93
C GLU A 257 -1.81 -19.91 -14.69
N GLY A 258 -0.89 -20.89 -14.59
CA GLY A 258 -0.73 -21.88 -13.51
C GLY A 258 -0.09 -23.18 -14.03
N GLU A 259 0.24 -24.18 -13.20
CA GLU A 259 1.00 -25.37 -13.65
C GLU A 259 0.14 -26.61 -14.04
N THR A 260 -1.04 -26.87 -13.46
CA THR A 260 -1.81 -28.11 -13.72
C THR A 260 -3.10 -27.94 -14.56
N SER A 261 -3.38 -28.87 -15.50
CA SER A 261 -4.39 -28.73 -16.58
C SER A 261 -5.84 -29.07 -16.21
N PHE A 262 -6.11 -29.67 -15.05
CA PHE A 262 -7.43 -30.21 -14.71
C PHE A 262 -8.43 -29.16 -14.18
N PHE A 263 -7.95 -28.05 -13.59
CA PHE A 263 -8.80 -27.10 -12.85
C PHE A 263 -8.68 -25.64 -13.30
N LYS A 264 -7.93 -25.38 -14.39
CA LYS A 264 -7.77 -24.06 -15.03
C LYS A 264 -8.87 -23.82 -16.04
N SER A 265 -10.04 -23.38 -15.59
CA SER A 265 -11.08 -23.11 -16.58
C SER A 265 -12.08 -22.05 -16.19
N ALA A 266 -12.46 -21.28 -17.20
CA ALA A 266 -13.59 -20.39 -17.16
C ALA A 266 -14.72 -21.01 -17.97
N VAL A 267 -15.97 -20.79 -17.52
CA VAL A 267 -17.13 -20.98 -18.39
C VAL A 267 -17.43 -19.64 -19.05
N CYS A 268 -17.23 -19.58 -20.37
CA CYS A 268 -17.38 -18.37 -21.17
C CYS A 268 -18.51 -18.54 -22.19
N CYS A 269 -19.37 -17.53 -22.32
CA CYS A 269 -20.38 -17.48 -23.37
C CYS A 269 -19.74 -16.96 -24.67
N THR A 270 -19.79 -17.74 -25.75
CA THR A 270 -19.21 -17.34 -27.03
C THR A 270 -20.12 -16.39 -27.82
N VAL A 271 -21.41 -16.33 -27.49
CA VAL A 271 -22.38 -15.42 -28.13
C VAL A 271 -22.32 -14.02 -27.52
N CYS A 272 -22.20 -13.92 -26.19
CA CYS A 272 -22.10 -12.64 -25.50
C CYS A 272 -20.65 -12.16 -25.33
N GLU A 273 -19.65 -13.01 -25.57
CA GLU A 273 -18.23 -12.77 -25.26
C GLU A 273 -18.03 -12.40 -23.78
N GLU A 274 -18.65 -13.17 -22.90
CA GLU A 274 -18.77 -12.90 -21.48
C GLU A 274 -18.25 -14.06 -20.63
N ASN A 275 -17.43 -13.76 -19.62
CA ASN A 275 -17.04 -14.74 -18.61
C ASN A 275 -18.23 -14.94 -17.67
N CYS A 276 -18.78 -16.16 -17.66
CA CYS A 276 -20.00 -16.51 -16.94
C CYS A 276 -19.71 -17.15 -15.59
N HIS A 277 -18.59 -17.88 -15.47
CA HIS A 277 -18.09 -18.36 -14.18
C HIS A 277 -16.55 -18.39 -14.22
N PHE A 278 -15.92 -17.41 -13.57
CA PHE A 278 -14.47 -17.34 -13.39
C PHE A 278 -14.09 -16.30 -12.31
N PRO A 279 -13.20 -16.63 -11.37
CA PRO A 279 -12.63 -17.95 -11.11
C PRO A 279 -13.64 -18.88 -10.41
N GLY A 280 -13.25 -20.14 -10.18
CA GLY A 280 -14.03 -21.05 -9.33
C GLY A 280 -14.89 -22.09 -10.06
N CYS A 281 -14.81 -22.19 -11.38
CA CYS A 281 -15.47 -23.28 -12.12
C CYS A 281 -14.60 -24.55 -12.16
N THR A 282 -14.29 -25.09 -10.99
CA THR A 282 -13.41 -26.25 -10.81
C THR A 282 -14.16 -27.55 -11.06
N MET A 283 -15.35 -27.70 -10.49
CA MET A 283 -16.09 -28.97 -10.41
C MET A 283 -16.81 -29.42 -11.68
N ALA A 284 -17.36 -28.50 -12.48
CA ALA A 284 -18.25 -28.85 -13.57
C ALA A 284 -17.50 -29.47 -14.76
N LEU A 285 -17.73 -30.72 -15.17
CA LEU A 285 -16.98 -31.31 -16.29
C LEU A 285 -17.36 -30.69 -17.64
N SER A 286 -18.56 -30.12 -17.70
CA SER A 286 -19.14 -29.46 -18.87
C SER A 286 -19.76 -28.10 -18.50
N PRO A 287 -19.99 -27.19 -19.47
CA PRO A 287 -20.74 -25.96 -19.21
C PRO A 287 -22.14 -26.21 -18.64
N GLU A 288 -22.80 -27.31 -19.01
CA GLU A 288 -24.13 -27.72 -18.55
C GLU A 288 -24.17 -28.01 -17.05
N GLU A 289 -23.10 -28.61 -16.51
CA GLU A 289 -22.95 -28.95 -15.10
C GLU A 289 -22.55 -27.75 -14.23
N CYS A 290 -22.20 -26.62 -14.84
CA CYS A 290 -21.77 -25.45 -14.11
C CYS A 290 -22.92 -24.86 -13.28
N GLU A 291 -22.60 -24.45 -12.05
CA GLU A 291 -23.55 -23.92 -11.06
C GLU A 291 -24.27 -22.67 -11.56
N VAL A 292 -23.66 -21.92 -12.50
CA VAL A 292 -24.28 -20.74 -13.13
C VAL A 292 -25.34 -21.09 -14.17
N MET A 293 -25.48 -22.37 -14.54
CA MET A 293 -26.58 -22.87 -15.34
C MET A 293 -27.77 -23.20 -14.45
N LYS A 294 -28.96 -22.82 -14.91
CA LYS A 294 -30.24 -23.20 -14.30
C LYS A 294 -31.23 -23.53 -15.41
N LEU A 295 -31.81 -24.73 -15.38
CA LEU A 295 -32.71 -25.22 -16.43
C LEU A 295 -32.08 -25.09 -17.84
N ALA A 296 -30.83 -25.56 -17.98
CA ALA A 296 -30.01 -25.50 -19.19
C ALA A 296 -29.72 -24.10 -19.77
N SER A 297 -30.02 -23.02 -19.02
CA SER A 297 -29.76 -21.64 -19.42
C SER A 297 -28.82 -20.95 -18.44
N CYS A 298 -27.93 -20.10 -18.95
CA CYS A 298 -27.00 -19.34 -18.14
C CYS A 298 -27.73 -18.22 -17.39
N THR A 299 -27.50 -18.10 -16.08
CA THR A 299 -28.08 -17.02 -15.27
C THR A 299 -27.26 -15.74 -15.27
N VAL A 300 -26.02 -15.79 -15.78
CA VAL A 300 -25.02 -14.72 -15.67
C VAL A 300 -24.91 -13.88 -16.95
N CYS A 301 -24.84 -14.50 -18.13
CA CYS A 301 -24.61 -13.76 -19.36
C CYS A 301 -25.80 -12.87 -19.77
N THR A 302 -25.53 -11.80 -20.52
CA THR A 302 -26.55 -10.83 -20.97
C THR A 302 -27.72 -11.49 -21.68
N GLY A 303 -27.43 -12.45 -22.57
CA GLY A 303 -28.44 -13.10 -23.39
C GLY A 303 -29.19 -14.25 -22.70
N ARG A 304 -28.84 -14.60 -21.45
CA ARG A 304 -29.29 -15.84 -20.79
C ARG A 304 -29.18 -17.05 -21.73
N CYS A 305 -28.06 -17.11 -22.44
CA CYS A 305 -27.84 -18.08 -23.52
C CYS A 305 -27.90 -19.52 -22.98
N PRO A 306 -28.31 -20.48 -23.82
CA PRO A 306 -28.30 -21.89 -23.43
C PRO A 306 -26.87 -22.38 -23.17
N ALA A 307 -26.74 -23.43 -22.36
CA ALA A 307 -25.45 -24.01 -22.00
C ALA A 307 -24.59 -24.39 -23.23
N SER A 308 -25.23 -24.83 -24.32
CA SER A 308 -24.58 -25.16 -25.60
C SER A 308 -23.88 -23.98 -26.31
N LYS A 309 -24.10 -22.74 -25.87
CA LYS A 309 -23.39 -21.54 -26.34
C LYS A 309 -22.24 -21.13 -25.42
N HIS A 310 -21.92 -21.98 -24.45
CA HIS A 310 -20.83 -21.78 -23.53
C HIS A 310 -19.74 -22.81 -23.79
N VAL A 311 -18.51 -22.41 -23.47
CA VAL A 311 -17.34 -23.27 -23.52
C VAL A 311 -16.65 -23.23 -22.16
N LYS A 312 -16.24 -24.39 -21.68
CA LYS A 312 -15.34 -24.51 -20.54
C LYS A 312 -13.92 -24.63 -21.11
N GLY A 313 -13.03 -23.70 -20.75
CA GLY A 313 -11.68 -23.67 -21.33
C GLY A 313 -10.68 -22.92 -20.48
N ASN A 314 -9.39 -23.11 -20.78
CA ASN A 314 -8.25 -22.52 -20.07
C ASN A 314 -7.95 -21.06 -20.44
N TRP A 315 -8.95 -20.34 -20.93
CA TRP A 315 -8.84 -18.94 -21.31
C TRP A 315 -10.09 -18.18 -20.88
N ARG A 316 -9.95 -16.85 -20.78
CA ARG A 316 -11.06 -15.94 -20.46
C ARG A 316 -11.08 -14.75 -21.40
N TYR A 317 -12.23 -14.09 -21.52
CA TYR A 317 -12.34 -12.81 -22.21
C TYR A 317 -11.81 -11.68 -21.33
N VAL A 318 -10.87 -10.90 -21.83
CA VAL A 318 -10.39 -9.67 -21.19
C VAL A 318 -10.67 -8.47 -22.09
N THR A 319 -10.88 -7.31 -21.48
CA THR A 319 -11.08 -6.06 -22.22
C THR A 319 -9.73 -5.34 -22.30
N LYS A 320 -9.21 -5.14 -23.51
CA LYS A 320 -7.97 -4.40 -23.77
C LYS A 320 -8.28 -3.13 -24.56
N THR A 321 -7.38 -2.16 -24.52
CA THR A 321 -7.48 -0.91 -25.30
C THR A 321 -6.35 -0.84 -26.31
N ARG A 322 -6.64 -0.32 -27.50
CA ARG A 322 -5.64 -0.01 -28.53
C ARG A 322 -5.87 1.39 -29.09
N LYS A 323 -4.81 2.08 -29.47
CA LYS A 323 -4.88 3.37 -30.16
C LYS A 323 -5.24 3.14 -31.62
N VAL A 324 -6.28 3.83 -32.09
CA VAL A 324 -6.70 3.78 -33.51
C VAL A 324 -6.97 5.19 -34.01
N GLU A 325 -6.52 5.48 -35.21
CA GLU A 325 -6.89 6.68 -35.94
C GLU A 325 -8.24 6.47 -36.62
N ARG A 326 -9.16 7.42 -36.47
CA ARG A 326 -10.52 7.37 -37.01
C ARG A 326 -10.86 8.64 -37.77
N THR A 327 -11.48 8.48 -38.92
CA THR A 327 -12.04 9.58 -39.71
C THR A 327 -13.45 9.95 -39.25
N LYS A 328 -13.90 11.17 -39.59
CA LYS A 328 -15.27 11.65 -39.32
C LYS A 328 -16.34 10.68 -39.87
N GLU A 329 -16.11 10.11 -41.05
CA GLU A 329 -17.02 9.17 -41.71
C GLU A 329 -17.09 7.83 -40.96
N GLU A 330 -15.96 7.31 -40.48
CA GLU A 330 -15.92 6.08 -39.69
C GLU A 330 -16.58 6.25 -38.32
N ILE A 331 -16.41 7.43 -37.69
CA ILE A 331 -17.10 7.77 -36.43
C ILE A 331 -18.61 7.81 -36.68
N LYS A 332 -19.07 8.40 -37.80
CA LYS A 332 -20.48 8.35 -38.19
C LYS A 332 -20.94 6.90 -38.37
N GLN A 333 -20.24 6.07 -39.14
CA GLN A 333 -20.64 4.67 -39.32
C GLN A 333 -20.72 3.88 -38.01
N ARG A 334 -19.83 4.14 -37.05
CA ARG A 334 -19.80 3.45 -35.75
C ARG A 334 -20.98 3.80 -34.85
N TYR A 335 -21.44 5.05 -34.85
CA TYR A 335 -22.50 5.53 -33.94
C TYR A 335 -23.85 5.77 -34.62
N PHE A 336 -23.93 5.73 -35.95
CA PHE A 336 -25.17 5.83 -36.70
C PHE A 336 -25.70 4.44 -37.08
N LYS A 337 -26.94 4.14 -36.70
CA LYS A 337 -27.69 3.03 -37.32
C LYS A 337 -28.25 3.53 -38.65
N SER A 338 -27.91 2.84 -39.73
CA SER A 338 -28.18 3.18 -41.13
C SER A 338 -29.66 3.04 -41.53
N ASN A 339 -30.59 3.77 -40.89
CA ASN A 339 -32.01 3.80 -41.31
C ASN A 339 -32.74 5.07 -40.83
N SER A 340 -32.28 6.25 -41.21
CA SER A 340 -33.16 7.42 -41.24
C SER A 340 -32.73 8.42 -42.30
N ASP A 341 -33.57 8.58 -43.34
CA ASP A 341 -33.49 9.56 -44.43
C ASP A 341 -33.68 11.02 -43.96
N THR A 342 -33.17 11.36 -42.79
CA THR A 342 -33.32 12.70 -42.20
C THR A 342 -32.01 13.47 -42.23
N LYS A 343 -32.06 14.57 -42.99
CA LYS A 343 -31.19 15.75 -43.00
C LYS A 343 -30.16 15.77 -41.86
N GLU A 344 -28.89 15.63 -42.25
CA GLU A 344 -27.71 16.21 -41.59
C GLU A 344 -27.80 16.39 -40.07
N THR A 345 -28.05 15.30 -39.33
CA THR A 345 -27.96 15.34 -37.86
C THR A 345 -26.52 15.66 -37.46
N ASN A 346 -26.35 16.72 -36.66
CA ASN A 346 -25.07 17.17 -36.14
C ASN A 346 -24.38 16.02 -35.38
N LEU A 347 -23.21 15.59 -35.85
CA LEU A 347 -22.40 14.52 -35.24
C LEU A 347 -22.23 14.71 -33.72
N THR A 348 -22.14 15.96 -33.28
CA THR A 348 -22.02 16.34 -31.87
C THR A 348 -23.24 15.91 -31.05
N GLU A 349 -24.45 16.14 -31.57
CA GLU A 349 -25.69 15.76 -30.88
C GLU A 349 -25.83 14.24 -30.77
N THR A 350 -25.41 13.50 -31.79
CA THR A 350 -25.42 12.04 -31.77
C THR A 350 -24.49 11.50 -30.69
N LEU A 351 -23.28 12.06 -30.58
CA LEU A 351 -22.33 11.66 -29.53
C LEU A 351 -22.83 12.00 -28.13
N VAL A 352 -23.54 13.12 -27.96
CA VAL A 352 -24.20 13.46 -26.68
C VAL A 352 -25.29 12.45 -26.34
N LYS A 353 -26.17 12.10 -27.29
CA LYS A 353 -27.23 11.08 -27.10
C LYS A 353 -26.65 9.71 -26.76
N GLU A 354 -25.56 9.30 -27.42
CA GLU A 354 -24.91 8.02 -27.10
C GLU A 354 -24.25 8.05 -25.72
N MET A 355 -23.63 9.16 -25.33
CA MET A 355 -23.09 9.34 -23.97
C MET A 355 -24.19 9.22 -22.91
N GLU A 356 -25.36 9.85 -23.12
CA GLU A 356 -26.54 9.72 -22.24
C GLU A 356 -27.03 8.27 -22.16
N ASN A 357 -27.08 7.57 -23.29
CA ASN A 357 -27.47 6.17 -23.34
C ASN A 357 -26.48 5.27 -22.55
N LEU A 358 -25.18 5.48 -22.71
CA LEU A 358 -24.15 4.78 -21.94
C LEU A 358 -24.23 5.09 -20.44
N ASN A 359 -24.52 6.35 -20.06
CA ASN A 359 -24.73 6.72 -18.66
C ASN A 359 -25.92 5.98 -18.04
N ARG A 360 -27.07 5.95 -18.74
CA ARG A 360 -28.25 5.19 -18.29
C ARG A 360 -27.97 3.69 -18.19
N LYS A 361 -27.26 3.13 -19.17
CA LYS A 361 -26.85 1.71 -19.16
C LYS A 361 -25.92 1.41 -17.98
N LYS A 362 -24.93 2.27 -17.72
CA LYS A 362 -24.03 2.16 -16.56
C LYS A 362 -24.80 2.19 -15.24
N GLY A 363 -25.71 3.14 -15.06
CA GLY A 363 -26.56 3.21 -13.85
C GLY A 363 -27.38 1.93 -13.64
N THR A 364 -27.96 1.39 -14.72
CA THR A 364 -28.72 0.11 -14.66
C THR A 364 -27.83 -1.07 -14.26
N LEU A 365 -26.58 -1.12 -14.75
CA LEU A 365 -25.63 -2.17 -14.39
C LEU A 365 -25.21 -2.08 -12.92
N ILE A 366 -24.92 -0.87 -12.43
CA ILE A 366 -24.59 -0.62 -11.02
C ILE A 366 -25.73 -1.06 -10.10
N GLU A 367 -26.97 -0.71 -10.44
CA GLU A 367 -28.14 -1.12 -9.66
C GLU A 367 -28.31 -2.64 -9.62
N LYS A 368 -28.16 -3.33 -10.77
CA LYS A 368 -28.20 -4.80 -10.80
C LYS A 368 -27.10 -5.43 -9.93
N SER A 369 -25.89 -4.88 -9.96
CA SER A 369 -24.79 -5.36 -9.12
C SER A 369 -25.11 -5.19 -7.63
N TYR A 370 -25.69 -4.05 -7.25
CA TYR A 370 -26.16 -3.79 -5.88
C TYR A 370 -27.23 -4.80 -5.44
N GLN A 371 -28.23 -5.05 -6.28
CA GLN A 371 -29.28 -6.03 -5.99
C GLN A 371 -28.76 -7.47 -5.86
N CYS A 372 -27.69 -7.82 -6.57
CA CYS A 372 -27.00 -9.10 -6.37
C CYS A 372 -26.25 -9.13 -5.04
N ALA A 373 -25.53 -8.05 -4.70
CA ALA A 373 -24.72 -7.97 -3.49
C ALA A 373 -25.56 -8.06 -2.20
N ILE A 374 -26.71 -7.40 -2.13
CA ILE A 374 -27.58 -7.46 -0.93
C ILE A 374 -28.29 -8.80 -0.72
N LYS A 375 -28.29 -9.67 -1.75
CA LYS A 375 -28.86 -11.03 -1.68
C LYS A 375 -27.83 -12.08 -1.27
N LEU A 376 -26.56 -11.67 -1.08
CA LEU A 376 -25.53 -12.56 -0.59
C LEU A 376 -25.84 -12.95 0.86
N ASP A 377 -25.74 -14.23 1.17
CA ASP A 377 -25.99 -14.75 2.51
C ASP A 377 -24.84 -14.35 3.45
N PRO A 378 -25.10 -13.59 4.54
CA PRO A 378 -24.09 -13.18 5.50
C PRO A 378 -23.35 -14.34 6.18
N THR A 379 -23.97 -15.51 6.31
CA THR A 379 -23.34 -16.70 6.90
C THR A 379 -22.32 -17.32 5.96
N LEU A 380 -22.60 -17.34 4.64
CA LEU A 380 -21.68 -17.80 3.61
C LEU A 380 -20.52 -16.81 3.38
N LEU A 381 -20.75 -15.51 3.58
CA LEU A 381 -19.71 -14.48 3.47
C LEU A 381 -18.61 -14.59 4.53
N LYS A 382 -18.95 -15.09 5.73
CA LYS A 382 -17.96 -15.40 6.78
C LYS A 382 -17.20 -16.68 6.46
N VAL A 383 -17.90 -17.71 5.99
CA VAL A 383 -17.31 -19.03 5.74
C VAL A 383 -16.38 -19.03 4.52
N ASN A 384 -16.73 -18.25 3.49
CA ASN A 384 -15.96 -18.15 2.25
C ASN A 384 -15.14 -16.86 2.16
N SER A 385 -14.83 -16.19 3.28
CA SER A 385 -14.19 -14.87 3.23
C SER A 385 -12.88 -14.88 2.42
N VAL A 386 -12.12 -15.98 2.46
CA VAL A 386 -10.85 -16.10 1.70
C VAL A 386 -11.03 -16.52 0.23
N SER A 387 -12.18 -17.08 -0.17
CA SER A 387 -12.46 -17.49 -1.57
C SER A 387 -13.48 -16.60 -2.29
N THR A 388 -14.16 -15.69 -1.58
CA THR A 388 -15.23 -14.87 -2.14
C THR A 388 -14.63 -13.73 -2.96
N TYR A 389 -14.46 -14.00 -4.25
CA TYR A 389 -14.05 -13.10 -5.33
C TYR A 389 -15.09 -12.00 -5.62
N ILE A 390 -15.65 -11.36 -4.58
CA ILE A 390 -16.55 -10.22 -4.72
C ILE A 390 -15.80 -8.99 -4.23
N ASN A 391 -15.16 -8.30 -5.18
CA ASN A 391 -14.62 -6.98 -4.93
C ASN A 391 -15.79 -5.99 -4.79
N LEU A 392 -16.35 -5.86 -3.59
CA LEU A 392 -17.41 -4.89 -3.30
C LEU A 392 -16.88 -3.46 -3.35
N ASP A 393 -15.57 -3.22 -3.15
CA ASP A 393 -14.94 -1.90 -3.22
C ASP A 393 -15.23 -1.19 -4.55
N PHE A 394 -15.15 -1.90 -5.67
CA PHE A 394 -15.51 -1.34 -6.97
C PHE A 394 -16.94 -0.83 -6.95
N LEU A 395 -17.89 -1.61 -6.44
CA LEU A 395 -19.30 -1.26 -6.41
C LEU A 395 -19.57 -0.11 -5.43
N ILE A 396 -18.99 -0.17 -4.23
CA ILE A 396 -19.04 0.90 -3.22
C ILE A 396 -18.56 2.22 -3.82
N LYS A 397 -17.40 2.21 -4.49
CA LYS A 397 -16.86 3.39 -5.17
C LYS A 397 -17.83 3.93 -6.22
N LYS A 398 -18.39 3.07 -7.09
CA LYS A 398 -19.32 3.51 -8.14
C LYS A 398 -20.63 4.09 -7.61
N ILE A 399 -21.15 3.56 -6.51
CA ILE A 399 -22.35 4.09 -5.85
C ILE A 399 -22.03 5.40 -5.13
N LYS A 400 -20.86 5.50 -4.48
CA LYS A 400 -20.35 6.72 -3.84
C LYS A 400 -20.17 7.86 -4.85
N ASP A 401 -19.61 7.57 -6.01
CA ASP A 401 -19.50 8.53 -7.13
C ASP A 401 -20.89 9.04 -7.60
N GLY A 402 -21.96 8.26 -7.38
CA GLY A 402 -23.34 8.61 -7.68
C GLY A 402 -24.10 9.32 -6.55
N GLY A 403 -23.50 9.46 -5.36
CA GLY A 403 -24.09 10.19 -4.23
C GLY A 403 -25.11 9.43 -3.37
N ASP A 404 -25.32 8.13 -3.59
CA ASP A 404 -26.30 7.33 -2.83
C ASP A 404 -25.67 6.74 -1.55
N THR A 405 -25.66 7.54 -0.48
CA THR A 405 -25.00 7.22 0.80
C THR A 405 -25.65 6.06 1.55
N GLU A 406 -26.96 5.83 1.37
CA GLU A 406 -27.68 4.73 2.01
C GLU A 406 -27.24 3.36 1.45
N LYS A 407 -27.14 3.26 0.12
CA LYS A 407 -26.63 2.03 -0.52
C LYS A 407 -25.16 1.79 -0.21
N VAL A 408 -24.35 2.85 -0.12
CA VAL A 408 -22.96 2.76 0.32
C VAL A 408 -22.88 2.16 1.72
N HIS A 409 -23.62 2.69 2.70
CA HIS A 409 -23.62 2.17 4.06
C HIS A 409 -24.05 0.70 4.12
N LYS A 410 -25.09 0.30 3.37
CA LYS A 410 -25.53 -1.10 3.30
C LYS A 410 -24.46 -2.03 2.73
N LEU A 411 -23.78 -1.62 1.66
CA LEU A 411 -22.66 -2.40 1.12
C LEU A 411 -21.46 -2.42 2.06
N GLU A 412 -21.14 -1.31 2.73
CA GLU A 412 -20.09 -1.23 3.73
C GLU A 412 -20.39 -2.13 4.94
N MET A 413 -21.67 -2.27 5.34
CA MET A 413 -22.08 -3.24 6.37
C MET A 413 -21.85 -4.69 5.92
N ILE A 414 -22.23 -5.04 4.70
CA ILE A 414 -21.99 -6.39 4.12
C ILE A 414 -20.48 -6.63 3.98
N ASP A 415 -19.75 -5.59 3.54
CA ASP A 415 -18.31 -5.62 3.38
C ASP A 415 -17.61 -5.82 4.73
N ASN A 416 -18.01 -5.08 5.77
CA ASN A 416 -17.49 -5.20 7.14
C ASN A 416 -17.83 -6.53 7.84
N GLN A 417 -18.77 -7.31 7.31
CA GLN A 417 -19.06 -8.66 7.79
C GLN A 417 -18.13 -9.73 7.19
N MET A 418 -17.34 -9.41 6.16
CA MET A 418 -16.25 -10.26 5.67
C MET A 418 -15.03 -10.10 6.58
N ASP A 419 -14.47 -11.21 7.09
CA ASP A 419 -13.39 -11.19 8.09
C ASP A 419 -12.19 -10.33 7.65
N GLY A 420 -11.59 -9.64 8.62
CA GLY A 420 -10.47 -8.71 8.41
C GLY A 420 -9.24 -9.34 7.73
N GLY A 421 -9.07 -10.66 7.85
CA GLY A 421 -8.06 -11.44 7.13
C GLY A 421 -8.29 -11.47 5.62
N ALA A 422 -9.54 -11.62 5.16
CA ALA A 422 -9.93 -11.60 3.75
C ALA A 422 -9.90 -10.20 3.14
N LYS A 423 -10.26 -9.16 3.90
CA LYS A 423 -10.14 -7.76 3.48
C LYS A 423 -8.70 -7.36 3.18
N SER A 424 -7.73 -7.94 3.90
CA SER A 424 -6.30 -7.75 3.61
C SER A 424 -5.88 -8.33 2.25
N VAL A 425 -6.65 -9.28 1.71
CA VAL A 425 -6.39 -10.00 0.45
C VAL A 425 -7.24 -9.46 -0.72
N ILE A 426 -8.47 -9.00 -0.48
CA ILE A 426 -9.37 -8.47 -1.55
C ILE A 426 -9.10 -6.99 -1.84
N GLY A 427 -8.66 -6.21 -0.85
CA GLY A 427 -8.12 -4.85 -1.07
C GLY A 427 -6.87 -4.81 -1.97
N CYS A 428 -6.33 -5.98 -2.29
CA CYS A 428 -5.20 -6.25 -3.17
C CYS A 428 -5.60 -6.39 -4.66
N GLN A 429 -6.90 -6.24 -5.02
CA GLN A 429 -7.36 -6.15 -6.41
C GLN A 429 -7.22 -4.74 -7.01
N VAL A 430 -6.04 -4.18 -6.90
CA VAL A 430 -5.15 -3.91 -8.04
C VAL A 430 -3.81 -4.26 -7.44
N ASP A 431 -3.04 -5.13 -8.08
CA ASP A 431 -1.70 -5.52 -7.65
C ASP A 431 -0.85 -4.26 -7.65
N SER A 432 -0.99 -3.41 -6.63
CA SER A 432 -0.51 -2.04 -6.67
C SER A 432 0.93 -1.90 -6.22
N THR A 433 1.51 -3.05 -5.89
CA THR A 433 2.55 -3.24 -4.89
C THR A 433 3.70 -4.08 -5.41
N SER A 434 3.51 -4.84 -6.50
CA SER A 434 4.63 -5.31 -7.31
C SER A 434 5.40 -4.10 -7.84
N ILE A 435 6.73 -4.13 -7.75
CA ILE A 435 7.62 -3.13 -8.37
C ILE A 435 7.16 -2.83 -9.81
N GLN A 436 6.74 -3.86 -10.55
CA GLN A 436 6.18 -3.73 -11.90
C GLN A 436 4.91 -2.88 -12.00
N HIS A 437 3.98 -2.96 -11.04
CA HIS A 437 2.81 -2.10 -11.05
C HIS A 437 3.15 -0.65 -10.66
N ILE A 438 4.03 -0.46 -9.69
CA ILE A 438 4.47 0.88 -9.30
C ILE A 438 5.20 1.53 -10.47
N ILE A 439 6.06 0.78 -11.17
CA ILE A 439 6.66 1.16 -12.46
C ILE A 439 5.58 1.53 -13.47
N SER A 440 4.58 0.68 -13.68
CA SER A 440 3.52 0.94 -14.68
C SER A 440 2.66 2.18 -14.38
N ASN A 441 2.64 2.62 -13.12
CA ASN A 441 1.93 3.81 -12.69
C ASN A 441 2.84 5.00 -12.41
N SER A 442 4.15 4.90 -12.59
CA SER A 442 5.11 5.98 -12.35
C SER A 442 5.68 6.51 -13.65
N ASP A 443 6.11 7.77 -13.65
CA ASP A 443 6.70 8.39 -14.85
C ASP A 443 8.23 8.27 -14.79
N VAL A 444 8.87 7.83 -15.88
CA VAL A 444 10.33 7.70 -15.92
C VAL A 444 10.97 9.09 -15.94
N ILE A 445 11.84 9.36 -14.97
CA ILE A 445 12.67 10.58 -14.90
C ILE A 445 14.01 10.35 -15.60
N SER A 446 14.67 9.22 -15.32
CA SER A 446 15.98 8.88 -15.87
C SER A 446 16.05 7.39 -16.23
N PRO A 447 16.40 7.02 -17.47
CA PRO A 447 16.40 5.63 -17.94
C PRO A 447 17.71 4.85 -17.64
N GLY A 448 18.59 5.36 -16.75
CA GLY A 448 19.83 4.68 -16.37
C GLY A 448 19.62 3.48 -15.44
N THR A 449 20.70 2.86 -14.94
CA THR A 449 20.63 1.85 -13.87
C THR A 449 21.07 2.49 -12.55
N PRO A 450 20.21 2.62 -11.52
CA PRO A 450 18.80 2.24 -11.51
C PRO A 450 17.92 3.20 -12.31
N VAL A 451 16.80 2.69 -12.84
CA VAL A 451 15.81 3.52 -13.53
C VAL A 451 15.08 4.36 -12.49
N VAL A 452 15.07 5.67 -12.67
CA VAL A 452 14.49 6.61 -11.71
C VAL A 452 13.05 6.93 -12.11
N TYR A 453 12.10 6.64 -11.22
CA TYR A 453 10.67 6.82 -11.43
C TYR A 453 10.08 7.91 -10.51
N GLN A 454 9.22 8.77 -11.03
CA GLN A 454 8.38 9.68 -10.26
C GLN A 454 7.14 8.94 -9.75
N LEU A 455 6.99 8.83 -8.43
CA LEU A 455 5.79 8.22 -7.82
C LEU A 455 4.58 9.11 -8.02
N LYS A 456 3.46 8.50 -8.44
CA LYS A 456 2.17 9.16 -8.42
C LYS A 456 1.65 9.24 -6.98
N THR A 457 1.45 10.47 -6.51
CA THR A 457 0.97 10.78 -5.17
C THR A 457 -0.32 11.59 -5.23
N ARG A 458 -1.06 11.61 -4.11
CA ARG A 458 -2.20 12.50 -3.93
C ARG A 458 -1.74 13.72 -3.16
N LYS A 459 -1.70 14.87 -3.83
CA LYS A 459 -1.37 16.15 -3.21
C LYS A 459 -2.64 16.89 -2.82
N GLU A 460 -2.76 17.26 -1.56
CA GLU A 460 -3.81 18.11 -1.04
C GLU A 460 -3.17 19.31 -0.34
N THR A 461 -3.73 20.49 -0.52
CA THR A 461 -3.37 21.66 0.27
C THR A 461 -4.54 21.98 1.19
N VAL A 462 -4.33 21.85 2.49
CA VAL A 462 -5.31 22.22 3.52
C VAL A 462 -4.76 23.43 4.24
N GLU A 463 -5.42 24.58 4.09
CA GLU A 463 -4.96 25.87 4.59
C GLU A 463 -3.53 26.20 4.12
N THR A 464 -2.54 26.12 5.01
CA THR A 464 -1.11 26.38 4.75
C THR A 464 -0.27 25.12 4.66
N LEU A 465 -0.86 23.93 4.85
CA LEU A 465 -0.16 22.66 4.86
C LEU A 465 -0.32 21.95 3.51
N THR A 466 0.80 21.53 2.93
CA THR A 466 0.79 20.60 1.79
C THR A 466 0.91 19.17 2.31
N ARG A 467 -0.11 18.36 2.05
CA ARG A 467 -0.12 16.92 2.33
C ARG A 467 0.10 16.15 1.04
N VAL A 468 1.12 15.29 1.04
CA VAL A 468 1.47 14.39 -0.06
C VAL A 468 1.29 12.97 0.42
N THR A 469 0.25 12.30 -0.07
CA THR A 469 -0.08 10.94 0.34
C THR A 469 0.29 9.94 -0.74
N PHE A 470 1.02 8.90 -0.34
CA PHE A 470 1.33 7.71 -1.13
C PHE A 470 0.76 6.47 -0.44
N GLY A 471 0.04 5.63 -1.17
CA GLY A 471 -0.66 4.46 -0.64
C GLY A 471 -1.99 4.77 0.06
N LYS A 472 -2.56 3.79 0.78
CA LYS A 472 -3.86 3.88 1.48
C LYS A 472 -3.71 3.61 2.97
N LYS A 473 -4.23 4.52 3.81
CA LYS A 473 -4.20 4.39 5.28
C LYS A 473 -5.01 3.17 5.75
N LYS A 474 -4.36 2.22 6.42
CA LYS A 474 -5.02 1.09 7.12
C LYS A 474 -5.19 1.45 8.59
N GLN A 475 -6.43 1.46 9.10
CA GLN A 475 -6.71 1.88 10.50
C GLN A 475 -6.06 0.97 11.56
N SER A 476 -5.81 -0.31 11.23
CA SER A 476 -5.16 -1.26 12.13
C SER A 476 -3.63 -1.13 12.18
N LYS A 477 -3.00 -0.43 11.22
CA LYS A 477 -1.54 -0.33 11.14
C LYS A 477 -1.08 0.89 11.98
N PRO A 478 -0.16 0.72 12.94
CA PRO A 478 0.35 1.84 13.72
C PRO A 478 1.05 2.85 12.80
N ASN A 479 1.03 4.14 13.16
CA ASN A 479 1.66 5.21 12.40
C ASN A 479 2.81 5.83 13.19
N LYS A 480 3.97 6.01 12.55
CA LYS A 480 5.14 6.67 13.13
C LYS A 480 5.35 8.03 12.48
N THR A 481 5.41 9.06 13.31
CA THR A 481 5.56 10.45 12.88
C THR A 481 6.98 10.94 13.09
N ILE A 482 7.63 11.42 12.02
CA ILE A 482 9.01 11.92 12.02
C ILE A 482 8.98 13.38 11.60
N LEU A 483 9.58 14.26 12.39
CA LEU A 483 9.83 15.66 12.01
C LEU A 483 11.28 15.80 11.58
N LEU A 484 11.54 16.22 10.34
CA LEU A 484 12.88 16.43 9.81
C LEU A 484 13.24 17.92 9.81
N VAL A 485 14.35 18.26 10.45
CA VAL A 485 14.85 19.63 10.55
C VAL A 485 16.34 19.66 10.23
N GLY A 486 16.81 20.73 9.60
CA GLY A 486 18.21 20.86 9.19
C GLY A 486 18.41 21.93 8.14
N GLU A 487 19.66 22.26 7.86
CA GLU A 487 20.04 23.33 6.91
C GLU A 487 19.62 23.00 5.46
N THR A 488 19.60 24.03 4.60
CA THR A 488 19.42 23.84 3.15
C THR A 488 20.58 23.00 2.61
N GLY A 489 20.25 21.99 1.79
CA GLY A 489 21.25 21.08 1.24
C GLY A 489 21.81 20.04 2.22
N ALA A 490 21.31 19.95 3.46
CA ALA A 490 21.65 18.86 4.38
C ALA A 490 21.15 17.48 3.92
N GLY A 491 20.35 17.41 2.86
CA GLY A 491 19.89 16.14 2.26
C GLY A 491 18.58 15.59 2.82
N LYS A 492 17.73 16.43 3.43
CA LYS A 492 16.40 16.05 3.94
C LYS A 492 15.54 15.35 2.88
N SER A 493 15.37 16.00 1.73
CA SER A 493 14.59 15.47 0.60
C SER A 493 15.17 14.15 0.06
N THR A 494 16.50 14.03 -0.03
CA THR A 494 17.15 12.78 -0.43
C THR A 494 16.91 11.68 0.60
N LEU A 495 16.95 12.00 1.89
CA LEU A 495 16.66 11.06 2.96
C LEU A 495 15.20 10.58 2.94
N ILE A 496 14.24 11.46 2.63
CA ILE A 496 12.83 11.09 2.44
C ILE A 496 12.70 10.09 1.29
N ASN A 497 13.31 10.38 0.14
CA ASN A 497 13.29 9.44 -1.00
C ASN A 497 13.92 8.09 -0.61
N ALA A 498 15.05 8.08 0.11
CA ALA A 498 15.67 6.85 0.56
C ALA A 498 14.79 6.06 1.55
N LEU A 499 14.11 6.76 2.46
CA LEU A 499 13.20 6.14 3.43
C LEU A 499 11.96 5.55 2.73
N VAL A 500 11.44 6.22 1.69
CA VAL A 500 10.37 5.70 0.83
C VAL A 500 10.80 4.41 0.13
N ASN A 501 11.96 4.42 -0.55
CA ASN A 501 12.46 3.23 -1.25
C ASN A 501 12.72 2.06 -0.28
N TYR A 502 13.25 2.35 0.91
CA TYR A 502 13.43 1.34 1.96
C TYR A 502 12.09 0.79 2.46
N ALA A 503 11.12 1.66 2.75
CA ALA A 503 9.77 1.27 3.15
C ALA A 503 9.07 0.40 2.08
N MET A 504 9.35 0.68 0.81
CA MET A 504 8.87 -0.09 -0.33
C MET A 504 9.67 -1.37 -0.61
N GLY A 505 10.73 -1.66 0.17
CA GLY A 505 11.51 -2.88 0.03
C GLY A 505 12.35 -2.96 -1.26
N VAL A 506 12.69 -1.82 -1.86
CA VAL A 506 13.58 -1.77 -3.03
C VAL A 506 14.96 -2.27 -2.63
N ARG A 507 15.50 -3.22 -3.40
CA ARG A 507 16.82 -3.81 -3.24
C ARG A 507 17.77 -3.32 -4.33
N TRP A 508 19.06 -3.44 -4.06
CA TRP A 508 20.11 -3.11 -5.03
C TRP A 508 19.89 -3.81 -6.38
N GLN A 509 19.49 -5.08 -6.37
CA GLN A 509 19.29 -5.93 -7.55
C GLN A 509 18.04 -5.58 -8.36
N ASP A 510 17.10 -4.80 -7.80
CA ASP A 510 15.87 -4.46 -8.51
C ASP A 510 16.10 -3.38 -9.58
N GLU A 511 17.26 -2.71 -9.56
CA GLU A 511 17.68 -1.71 -10.56
C GLU A 511 16.66 -0.59 -10.79
N VAL A 512 15.91 -0.23 -9.75
CA VAL A 512 14.93 0.87 -9.75
C VAL A 512 15.13 1.81 -8.58
N TRP A 513 14.74 3.07 -8.77
CA TRP A 513 14.74 4.08 -7.72
C TRP A 513 13.50 4.97 -7.83
N TYR A 514 12.75 5.11 -6.76
CA TYR A 514 11.55 5.94 -6.71
C TYR A 514 11.83 7.34 -6.14
N ARG A 515 11.19 8.34 -6.71
CA ARG A 515 11.16 9.72 -6.20
C ARG A 515 9.74 10.09 -5.83
N ILE A 516 9.53 10.47 -4.57
CA ILE A 516 8.25 11.02 -4.10
C ILE A 516 8.22 12.56 -4.22
N ILE A 517 9.40 13.19 -4.23
CA ILE A 517 9.58 14.64 -4.30
C ILE A 517 9.82 15.05 -5.76
N GLU A 518 8.91 15.83 -6.32
CA GLU A 518 9.00 16.41 -7.67
C GLU A 518 10.04 17.54 -7.71
N ASP A 519 11.05 17.46 -8.59
CA ASP A 519 11.96 18.60 -8.84
C ASP A 519 11.37 19.52 -9.91
N GLY A 520 10.86 20.66 -9.47
CA GLY A 520 10.83 21.88 -10.27
C GLY A 520 12.09 22.71 -10.02
N GLY A 521 13.29 22.21 -10.36
CA GLY A 521 14.49 23.03 -10.59
C GLY A 521 15.04 23.97 -9.49
N GLN A 522 14.48 24.02 -8.28
CA GLN A 522 15.02 24.80 -7.16
C GLN A 522 15.01 23.96 -5.88
N SER A 523 16.19 23.79 -5.29
CA SER A 523 16.49 22.88 -4.19
C SER A 523 16.03 23.38 -2.81
N SER A 524 14.96 24.17 -2.73
CA SER A 524 14.40 24.67 -1.47
C SER A 524 12.94 24.27 -1.35
N THR A 525 12.62 23.42 -0.37
CA THR A 525 11.23 23.23 0.07
C THR A 525 10.74 24.59 0.56
N SER A 526 9.82 25.24 -0.15
CA SER A 526 9.36 26.61 0.18
C SER A 526 8.36 26.64 1.34
N ASP A 527 7.89 25.48 1.77
CA ASP A 527 6.86 25.32 2.80
C ASP A 527 7.02 24.01 3.60
N VAL A 528 6.35 23.88 4.73
CA VAL A 528 6.26 22.62 5.49
C VAL A 528 5.38 21.64 4.71
N ILE A 529 5.95 20.47 4.39
CA ILE A 529 5.25 19.42 3.63
C ILE A 529 5.12 18.18 4.50
N MET A 530 3.91 17.64 4.57
CA MET A 530 3.62 16.39 5.25
C MET A 530 3.52 15.26 4.22
N TYR A 531 4.46 14.32 4.28
CA TYR A 531 4.46 13.10 3.48
C TYR A 531 3.83 11.97 4.29
N GLU A 532 2.73 11.44 3.79
CA GLU A 532 2.08 10.26 4.34
C GLU A 532 2.38 9.06 3.45
N ILE A 533 3.22 8.16 3.96
CA ILE A 533 3.61 6.93 3.29
C ILE A 533 2.85 5.82 3.98
N PHE A 534 1.68 5.54 3.43
CA PHE A 534 0.82 4.46 3.88
C PHE A 534 1.15 3.19 3.10
N ASP A 535 1.06 2.08 3.83
CA ASP A 535 1.35 0.72 3.38
C ASP A 535 1.19 0.49 1.86
N SER A 536 2.33 0.40 1.17
CA SER A 536 2.52 -0.50 0.03
C SER A 536 2.97 -1.83 0.60
N GLU A 537 2.34 -2.94 0.24
CA GLU A 537 2.41 -4.27 0.87
C GLU A 537 3.80 -4.96 0.92
N ASN A 538 4.90 -4.23 0.71
CA ASN A 538 6.25 -4.71 0.95
C ASN A 538 6.56 -4.59 2.46
N LYS A 539 6.71 -5.76 3.08
CA LYS A 539 6.76 -6.03 4.52
C LYS A 539 7.98 -5.44 5.26
N THR A 540 8.67 -4.41 4.74
CA THR A 540 9.89 -3.90 5.39
C THR A 540 9.57 -3.20 6.71
N LEU A 541 8.48 -2.43 6.78
CA LEU A 541 8.10 -1.67 7.98
C LEU A 541 6.76 -2.14 8.60
N PRO A 542 6.72 -2.41 9.91
CA PRO A 542 5.50 -2.84 10.62
C PRO A 542 4.54 -1.68 10.94
N TYR A 543 4.84 -0.46 10.49
CA TYR A 543 4.05 0.76 10.71
C TYR A 543 4.00 1.60 9.43
N SER A 544 3.01 2.50 9.35
CA SER A 544 2.98 3.59 8.37
C SER A 544 3.88 4.74 8.81
N LEU A 545 4.28 5.60 7.86
CA LEU A 545 5.12 6.75 8.14
C LEU A 545 4.38 8.05 7.81
N THR A 546 4.43 8.99 8.74
CA THR A 546 4.17 10.41 8.47
C THR A 546 5.47 11.17 8.65
N ILE A 547 5.95 11.83 7.62
CA ILE A 547 7.19 12.62 7.65
C ILE A 547 6.82 14.08 7.44
N ILE A 548 7.20 14.93 8.38
CA ILE A 548 7.07 16.38 8.28
C ILE A 548 8.42 16.90 7.79
N ASP A 549 8.48 17.33 6.53
CA ASP A 549 9.64 17.98 5.94
C ASP A 549 9.54 19.49 6.16
N THR A 550 10.57 20.08 6.75
CA THR A 550 10.66 21.54 6.89
C THR A 550 11.56 22.12 5.82
N PRO A 551 11.37 23.40 5.42
CA PRO A 551 12.40 24.15 4.72
C PRO A 551 13.73 24.14 5.46
N GLY A 552 14.81 24.50 4.76
CA GLY A 552 16.10 24.73 5.41
C GLY A 552 16.02 25.92 6.35
N TYR A 553 16.36 25.74 7.63
CA TYR A 553 16.45 26.85 8.57
C TYR A 553 17.64 27.74 8.22
N ARG A 554 17.43 29.07 8.27
CA ARG A 554 18.33 30.11 7.75
C ARG A 554 18.65 29.97 6.24
N ASP A 555 17.62 29.72 5.41
CA ASP A 555 17.76 29.94 3.97
C ASP A 555 17.98 31.45 3.66
N THR A 556 18.19 31.80 2.39
CA THR A 556 18.55 33.16 1.90
C THR A 556 17.66 34.33 2.39
N ASP A 557 16.49 34.05 2.99
CA ASP A 557 15.49 35.02 3.46
C ASP A 557 15.55 35.34 4.99
N GLY A 558 16.46 34.71 5.74
CA GLY A 558 16.79 35.05 7.13
C GLY A 558 15.74 34.66 8.20
N LEU A 559 15.91 35.18 9.43
CA LEU A 559 15.12 34.83 10.63
C LEU A 559 13.60 35.01 10.49
N ARG A 560 13.13 35.81 9.52
CA ARG A 560 11.70 36.02 9.26
C ARG A 560 11.02 34.75 8.72
N HIS A 561 11.73 34.00 7.87
CA HIS A 561 11.21 32.77 7.29
C HIS A 561 11.11 31.66 8.35
N ASP A 562 12.09 31.56 9.24
CA ASP A 562 12.10 30.61 10.37
C ASP A 562 10.90 30.81 11.31
N VAL A 563 10.45 32.06 11.52
CA VAL A 563 9.25 32.37 12.31
C VAL A 563 7.98 31.86 11.63
N ILE A 564 7.88 31.97 10.31
CA ILE A 564 6.74 31.47 9.53
C ILE A 564 6.72 29.94 9.56
N ILE A 565 7.89 29.28 9.43
CA ILE A 565 8.00 27.82 9.54
C ILE A 565 7.53 27.36 10.93
N ASN A 566 8.00 28.02 11.99
CA ASN A 566 7.61 27.69 13.36
C ASN A 566 6.11 27.93 13.59
N GLN A 567 5.54 28.99 13.00
CA GLN A 567 4.08 29.24 13.05
C GLN A 567 3.29 28.13 12.35
N ARG A 568 3.72 27.71 11.15
CA ARG A 568 3.07 26.63 10.40
C ARG A 568 3.15 25.29 11.11
N LEU A 569 4.32 24.97 11.68
CA LEU A 569 4.49 23.82 12.56
C LEU A 569 3.53 23.90 13.75
N PHE A 570 3.45 25.05 14.41
CA PHE A 570 2.54 25.25 15.53
C PHE A 570 1.06 25.07 15.14
N ASP A 571 0.63 25.60 14.00
CA ASP A 571 -0.74 25.44 13.51
C ASP A 571 -1.04 23.97 13.17
N LEU A 572 -0.11 23.25 12.54
CA LEU A 572 -0.20 21.82 12.23
C LEU A 572 -0.49 20.95 13.47
N PHE A 573 0.08 21.30 14.63
CA PHE A 573 -0.10 20.55 15.88
C PHE A 573 -1.35 20.95 16.67
N ARG A 574 -2.09 21.98 16.22
CA ARG A 574 -3.32 22.46 16.87
C ARG A 574 -4.60 22.12 16.11
N LEU A 575 -4.51 21.80 14.83
CA LEU A 575 -5.66 21.39 14.03
C LEU A 575 -6.33 20.15 14.64
N GLU A 576 -7.67 20.11 14.63
CA GLU A 576 -8.42 18.95 15.13
C GLU A 576 -8.01 17.66 14.41
N ASP A 577 -7.83 17.73 13.08
CA ASP A 577 -7.29 16.67 12.22
C ASP A 577 -5.76 16.71 12.06
N GLY A 578 -5.06 17.46 12.92
CA GLY A 578 -3.62 17.70 12.90
C GLY A 578 -2.79 16.57 13.51
N ILE A 579 -1.48 16.84 13.69
CA ILE A 579 -0.56 15.89 14.31
C ILE A 579 -0.52 16.11 15.82
N HIS A 580 -1.04 15.16 16.58
CA HIS A 580 -1.06 15.23 18.05
C HIS A 580 0.13 14.51 18.70
N GLU A 581 0.86 13.71 17.91
CA GLU A 581 1.93 12.82 18.39
C GLU A 581 3.12 12.79 17.44
N VAL A 582 4.32 13.03 18.00
CA VAL A 582 5.60 12.91 17.27
C VAL A 582 6.43 11.80 17.87
N HIS A 583 6.94 10.92 17.02
CA HIS A 583 7.80 9.82 17.46
C HIS A 583 9.26 10.24 17.47
N VAL A 584 9.74 10.91 16.41
CA VAL A 584 11.15 11.31 16.33
C VAL A 584 11.28 12.71 15.75
N VAL A 585 12.21 13.50 16.30
CA VAL A 585 12.76 14.69 15.66
C VAL A 585 14.14 14.34 15.11
N GLY A 586 14.25 14.31 13.79
CA GLY A 586 15.47 14.01 13.07
C GLY A 586 16.21 15.29 12.69
N VAL A 587 17.34 15.55 13.33
CA VAL A 587 18.24 16.64 12.96
C VAL A 587 19.17 16.15 11.86
N VAL A 588 18.95 16.64 10.64
CA VAL A 588 19.66 16.20 9.43
C VAL A 588 20.90 17.07 9.22
N MET A 589 22.06 16.42 9.11
CA MET A 589 23.36 17.10 8.99
C MET A 589 24.33 16.33 8.08
N LYS A 590 25.28 17.02 7.45
CA LYS A 590 26.26 16.36 6.55
C LYS A 590 27.38 15.69 7.36
N ALA A 591 27.91 14.57 6.85
CA ALA A 591 29.04 13.89 7.46
C ALA A 591 30.33 14.74 7.57
N THR A 592 30.47 15.76 6.70
CA THR A 592 31.58 16.72 6.72
C THR A 592 31.48 17.73 7.86
N GLU A 593 30.33 17.87 8.51
CA GLU A 593 30.13 18.77 9.64
C GLU A 593 30.67 18.12 10.92
N THR A 594 31.92 18.43 11.25
CA THR A 594 32.63 17.83 12.39
C THR A 594 32.18 18.37 13.77
N LYS A 595 31.44 19.49 13.79
CA LYS A 595 30.90 20.16 14.99
C LYS A 595 29.48 20.67 14.70
N MET A 596 28.64 20.78 15.73
CA MET A 596 27.39 21.53 15.65
C MET A 596 27.71 22.98 15.27
N SER A 597 27.23 23.45 14.11
CA SER A 597 27.32 24.86 13.73
C SER A 597 26.40 25.71 14.62
N ASP A 598 26.67 27.01 14.75
CA ASP A 598 25.75 27.96 15.41
C ASP A 598 24.36 27.98 14.76
N GLN A 599 24.29 27.52 13.50
CA GLN A 599 23.07 27.39 12.74
C GLN A 599 22.32 26.12 13.14
N LEU A 600 22.99 24.97 13.26
CA LEU A 600 22.36 23.72 13.70
C LEU A 600 21.96 23.77 15.18
N SER A 601 22.71 24.48 16.03
CA SER A 601 22.28 24.76 17.41
C SER A 601 21.02 25.62 17.43
N TYR A 602 20.95 26.64 16.57
CA TYR A 602 19.74 27.46 16.42
C TYR A 602 18.55 26.65 15.91
N VAL A 603 18.72 25.75 14.93
CA VAL A 603 17.66 24.84 14.47
C VAL A 603 17.17 23.97 15.62
N SER A 604 18.10 23.34 16.34
CA SER A 604 17.79 22.50 17.50
C SER A 604 17.04 23.29 18.57
N ASP A 605 17.55 24.46 18.98
CA ASP A 605 16.94 25.30 20.02
C ASP A 605 15.55 25.80 19.60
N SER A 606 15.38 26.19 18.34
CA SER A 606 14.09 26.66 17.80
C SER A 606 13.05 25.55 17.87
N VAL A 607 13.42 24.34 17.47
CA VAL A 607 12.55 23.16 17.50
C VAL A 607 12.29 22.75 18.95
N MET A 608 13.29 22.67 19.82
CA MET A 608 13.08 22.36 21.25
C MET A 608 12.18 23.39 21.94
N SER A 609 12.21 24.66 21.52
CA SER A 609 11.34 25.71 22.06
C SER A 609 9.86 25.54 21.71
N LEU A 610 9.55 24.91 20.57
CA LEU A 610 8.17 24.63 20.12
C LEU A 610 7.48 23.56 20.97
N PHE A 611 8.25 22.62 21.51
CA PHE A 611 7.74 21.36 22.04
C PHE A 611 8.12 21.08 23.51
N GLY A 612 9.00 21.91 24.09
CA GLY A 612 9.47 21.78 25.46
C GLY A 612 10.55 20.70 25.66
N LYS A 613 11.07 20.61 26.89
CA LYS A 613 12.19 19.71 27.27
C LYS A 613 11.89 18.21 27.12
N SER A 614 10.64 17.83 26.89
CA SER A 614 10.22 16.43 26.75
C SER A 614 10.68 15.79 25.43
N LEU A 615 11.03 16.58 24.40
CA LEU A 615 11.49 16.07 23.10
C LEU A 615 12.96 15.65 23.05
N GLU A 616 13.78 16.04 24.05
CA GLU A 616 15.21 15.73 24.06
C GLU A 616 15.47 14.21 23.92
N LYS A 617 14.58 13.37 24.46
CA LYS A 617 14.69 11.90 24.41
C LYS A 617 14.33 11.29 23.04
N ASN A 618 13.58 12.02 22.22
CA ASN A 618 13.09 11.57 20.92
C ASN A 618 13.83 12.29 19.77
N THR A 619 14.90 13.01 20.09
CA THR A 619 15.74 13.71 19.12
C THR A 619 16.91 12.83 18.70
N VAL A 620 17.12 12.69 17.40
CA VAL A 620 18.20 11.87 16.81
C VAL A 620 18.93 12.65 15.73
N ALA A 621 20.22 12.35 15.55
CA ALA A 621 20.99 12.89 14.43
C ALA A 621 20.90 11.97 13.21
N LEU A 622 20.62 12.53 12.04
CA LEU A 622 20.53 11.83 10.76
C LEU A 622 21.65 12.35 9.86
N ILE A 623 22.74 11.59 9.78
CA ILE A 623 23.99 12.01 9.13
C ILE A 623 23.97 11.58 7.66
N THR A 624 23.91 12.55 6.76
CA THR A 624 23.83 12.34 5.31
C THR A 624 25.20 12.58 4.64
N HIS A 625 25.32 12.32 3.34
CA HIS A 625 26.58 12.48 2.59
C HIS A 625 27.77 11.68 3.15
N SER A 626 27.49 10.56 3.82
CA SER A 626 28.50 9.78 4.51
C SER A 626 29.32 8.91 3.55
N GLY A 627 30.64 8.91 3.72
CA GLY A 627 31.57 8.07 2.99
C GLY A 627 31.94 6.78 3.74
N ARG A 628 33.04 6.13 3.31
CA ARG A 628 33.56 4.89 3.92
C ARG A 628 34.10 5.10 5.35
N THR A 629 34.45 6.32 5.71
CA THR A 629 35.03 6.66 7.02
C THR A 629 33.93 6.97 8.03
N THR A 630 34.06 6.44 9.25
CA THR A 630 33.20 6.82 10.37
C THR A 630 33.22 8.34 10.55
N PRO A 631 32.06 9.01 10.56
CA PRO A 631 32.01 10.46 10.74
C PRO A 631 32.64 10.84 12.08
N SER A 632 33.61 11.76 12.07
CA SER A 632 34.22 12.32 13.29
C SER A 632 33.32 13.40 13.91
N ILE A 633 32.05 13.06 14.13
CA ILE A 633 31.02 14.01 14.55
C ILE A 633 30.92 14.04 16.07
N SER A 634 31.16 15.22 16.65
CA SER A 634 30.87 15.49 18.05
C SER A 634 29.40 15.87 18.23
N VAL A 635 28.51 14.87 18.39
CA VAL A 635 27.07 15.04 18.69
C VAL A 635 26.78 15.59 20.10
N LYS A 636 27.81 16.03 20.83
CA LYS A 636 27.70 16.58 22.19
C LYS A 636 26.81 17.82 22.30
N GLY A 637 26.63 18.58 21.21
CA GLY A 637 25.81 19.81 21.22
C GLY A 637 24.29 19.59 21.06
N LEU A 638 23.83 18.36 20.83
CA LEU A 638 22.40 17.98 20.85
C LEU A 638 21.92 17.54 22.25
N GLN A 639 22.74 17.78 23.29
CA GLN A 639 22.52 17.27 24.65
C GLN A 639 22.23 18.39 25.65
N ALA A 640 21.16 18.21 26.43
CA ALA A 640 21.11 18.68 27.81
C ALA A 640 21.21 17.44 28.72
N GLY A 641 22.26 17.32 29.55
CA GLY A 641 22.32 16.31 30.62
C GLY A 641 23.16 15.04 30.43
N GLY A 642 24.05 14.96 29.42
CA GLY A 642 25.20 14.03 29.46
C GLY A 642 25.02 12.58 28.97
N SER A 643 23.90 12.21 28.32
CA SER A 643 23.73 10.89 27.65
C SER A 643 23.99 10.98 26.13
N GLN A 644 24.57 9.95 25.51
CA GLN A 644 24.91 9.93 24.07
C GLN A 644 23.63 10.03 23.19
N CYS A 645 23.56 11.05 22.32
CA CYS A 645 22.44 11.22 21.38
C CYS A 645 22.50 10.11 20.30
N PRO A 646 21.40 9.37 20.04
CA PRO A 646 21.35 8.38 18.97
C PRO A 646 21.59 9.05 17.61
N TYR A 647 22.39 8.40 16.76
CA TYR A 647 22.62 8.87 15.40
C TYR A 647 22.57 7.72 14.40
N PHE A 648 22.20 8.05 13.16
CA PHE A 648 22.10 7.12 12.04
C PHE A 648 22.79 7.71 10.81
N ILE A 649 23.42 6.85 10.01
CA ILE A 649 24.31 7.26 8.92
C ILE A 649 23.71 6.84 7.58
N PHE A 650 23.71 7.76 6.62
CA PHE A 650 23.18 7.59 5.28
C PHE A 650 24.14 8.19 4.24
N ASN A 651 24.16 7.59 3.06
CA ASN A 651 24.73 8.15 1.86
C ASN A 651 23.61 8.67 0.95
N ASN A 652 23.89 9.63 0.07
CA ASN A 652 22.89 10.35 -0.73
C ASN A 652 22.98 10.03 -2.23
N ARG A 653 23.66 8.94 -2.62
CA ARG A 653 24.02 8.64 -4.02
C ARG A 653 23.26 7.46 -4.64
N GLN A 654 22.21 6.94 -3.99
CA GLN A 654 21.53 5.70 -4.42
C GLN A 654 20.81 5.81 -5.76
N TYR A 655 20.51 7.02 -6.22
CA TYR A 655 19.87 7.29 -7.51
C TYR A 655 20.89 7.48 -8.67
N GLU A 656 22.20 7.50 -8.38
CA GLU A 656 23.21 7.75 -9.40
C GLU A 656 23.32 6.58 -10.38
N ALA A 657 23.56 6.90 -11.66
CA ALA A 657 23.75 5.91 -12.69
C ALA A 657 25.00 5.05 -12.42
N ARG A 658 24.79 3.75 -12.33
CA ARG A 658 25.79 2.71 -12.21
C ARG A 658 26.52 2.58 -13.56
N THR A 659 27.82 2.79 -13.52
CA THR A 659 28.74 2.53 -14.64
C THR A 659 29.79 1.52 -14.17
N GLU A 660 30.54 0.92 -15.09
CA GLU A 660 31.63 -0.01 -14.74
C GLU A 660 32.62 0.61 -13.73
N LYS A 661 32.85 1.92 -13.78
CA LYS A 661 33.76 2.64 -12.88
C LYS A 661 33.15 3.01 -11.54
N THR A 662 31.82 3.11 -11.43
CA THR A 662 31.12 3.63 -10.24
C THR A 662 30.33 2.56 -9.49
N SER A 663 30.11 1.38 -10.08
CA SER A 663 29.24 0.34 -9.53
C SER A 663 29.64 -0.08 -8.11
N THR A 664 30.92 -0.38 -7.89
CA THR A 664 31.44 -0.82 -6.58
C THR A 664 31.26 0.24 -5.51
N ASP A 665 31.58 1.50 -5.82
CA ASP A 665 31.41 2.61 -4.87
C ASP A 665 29.94 2.88 -4.54
N LEU A 666 29.04 2.73 -5.52
CA LEU A 666 27.60 2.92 -5.34
C LEU A 666 26.93 1.76 -4.59
N GLU A 667 27.43 0.53 -4.75
CA GLU A 667 26.96 -0.64 -3.99
C GLU A 667 27.31 -0.50 -2.51
N GLU A 668 28.52 -0.01 -2.21
CA GLU A 668 28.91 0.30 -0.84
C GLU A 668 28.07 1.45 -0.25
N ALA A 669 27.82 2.50 -1.03
CA ALA A 669 26.94 3.60 -0.64
C ALA A 669 25.50 3.14 -0.38
N TRP A 670 25.02 2.15 -1.14
CA TRP A 670 23.73 1.51 -0.92
C TRP A 670 23.71 0.74 0.40
N SER A 671 24.70 -0.13 0.61
CA SER A 671 24.82 -0.95 1.82
C SER A 671 24.91 -0.11 3.10
N LEU A 672 25.63 1.02 3.05
CA LEU A 672 25.71 1.96 4.17
C LEU A 672 24.33 2.53 4.54
N THR A 673 23.57 3.00 3.56
CA THR A 673 22.23 3.54 3.76
C THR A 673 21.24 2.47 4.20
N GLU A 674 21.30 1.27 3.63
CA GLU A 674 20.44 0.14 4.02
C GLU A 674 20.65 -0.22 5.50
N LYS A 675 21.91 -0.32 5.94
CA LYS A 675 22.26 -0.55 7.34
C LYS A 675 21.76 0.60 8.23
N GLY A 676 21.95 1.85 7.81
CA GLY A 676 21.45 3.02 8.51
C GLY A 676 19.93 3.02 8.67
N MET A 677 19.20 2.69 7.61
CA MET A 677 17.73 2.58 7.60
C MET A 677 17.25 1.45 8.49
N SER A 678 17.90 0.28 8.45
CA SER A 678 17.59 -0.85 9.34
C SER A 678 17.73 -0.47 10.82
N GLN A 679 18.81 0.21 11.18
CA GLN A 679 19.03 0.69 12.55
C GLN A 679 18.01 1.76 12.95
N PHE A 680 17.76 2.74 12.08
CA PHE A 680 16.84 3.84 12.34
C PHE A 680 15.40 3.35 12.50
N THR A 681 14.96 2.42 11.66
CA THR A 681 13.59 1.88 11.68
C THR A 681 13.39 0.91 12.86
N ALA A 682 14.41 0.17 13.27
CA ALA A 682 14.39 -0.60 14.52
C ALA A 682 14.30 0.31 15.75
N PHE A 683 14.94 1.49 15.73
CA PHE A 683 14.80 2.51 16.77
C PHE A 683 13.39 3.10 16.80
N LEU A 684 12.84 3.51 15.66
CA LEU A 684 11.47 4.02 15.51
C LEU A 684 10.41 3.05 16.04
N GLN A 685 10.64 1.74 15.88
CA GLN A 685 9.73 0.71 16.38
C GLN A 685 9.63 0.71 17.91
N LYS A 686 10.72 1.02 18.61
CA LYS A 686 10.83 0.98 20.07
C LYS A 686 10.46 2.30 20.75
N VAL A 687 10.61 3.42 20.04
CA VAL A 687 10.32 4.75 20.58
C VAL A 687 8.82 4.95 20.79
N SER A 688 8.47 5.42 21.99
CA SER A 688 7.14 5.88 22.35
C SER A 688 6.84 7.24 21.73
N ALA A 689 5.62 7.42 21.24
CA ALA A 689 5.11 8.71 20.82
C ALA A 689 5.20 9.73 21.96
N LEU A 690 5.59 10.96 21.64
CA LEU A 690 5.44 12.08 22.53
C LEU A 690 4.18 12.86 22.14
N GLN A 691 3.27 13.02 23.10
CA GLN A 691 2.13 13.92 22.92
C GLN A 691 2.61 15.36 22.92
N LEU A 692 2.19 16.11 21.91
CA LEU A 692 2.52 17.51 21.79
C LEU A 692 1.59 18.32 22.69
N GLN A 693 2.07 18.69 23.88
CA GLN A 693 1.42 19.74 24.66
C GLN A 693 1.97 21.09 24.19
N VAL A 694 1.16 21.78 23.40
CA VAL A 694 1.48 23.12 22.94
C VAL A 694 1.65 24.03 24.17
N ALA A 695 2.88 24.41 24.47
CA ALA A 695 3.17 25.23 25.63
C ALA A 695 2.53 26.61 25.47
N VAL A 696 1.84 27.08 26.52
CA VAL A 696 1.24 28.44 26.61
C VAL A 696 2.25 29.55 26.23
N GLY A 697 3.55 29.27 26.39
CA GLY A 697 4.67 30.16 26.04
C GLY A 697 4.83 30.48 24.54
N PHE A 698 4.34 29.65 23.62
CA PHE A 698 4.52 29.92 22.18
C PHE A 698 3.60 31.04 21.67
N ASN A 699 2.37 31.14 22.20
CA ASN A 699 1.50 32.29 21.90
C ASN A 699 2.12 33.62 22.34
N SER A 700 2.82 33.65 23.49
CA SER A 700 3.60 34.81 23.89
C SER A 700 4.81 35.05 23.01
N PHE A 701 5.48 34.01 22.52
CA PHE A 701 6.59 34.12 21.58
C PHE A 701 6.14 34.72 20.24
N ILE A 702 5.04 34.26 19.64
CA ILE A 702 4.46 34.83 18.41
C ILE A 702 4.17 36.32 18.60
N ARG A 703 3.49 36.68 19.71
CA ARG A 703 3.15 38.08 20.03
C ARG A 703 4.40 38.96 20.22
N LEU A 704 5.42 38.44 20.89
CA LEU A 704 6.67 39.17 21.10
C LEU A 704 7.42 39.36 19.78
N THR A 705 7.50 38.32 18.95
CA THR A 705 8.14 38.37 17.64
C THR A 705 7.46 39.36 16.70
N ALA A 706 6.13 39.36 16.63
CA ALA A 706 5.36 40.35 15.87
C ALA A 706 5.61 41.79 16.38
N SER A 707 5.73 41.96 17.70
CA SER A 707 6.05 43.26 18.31
C SER A 707 7.47 43.72 17.96
N ILE A 708 8.45 42.82 17.98
CA ILE A 708 9.85 43.10 17.61
C ILE A 708 9.93 43.45 16.12
N GLN A 709 9.23 42.74 15.23
CA GLN A 709 9.20 43.05 13.80
C GLN A 709 8.64 44.44 13.53
N ASN A 710 7.54 44.80 14.19
CA ASN A 710 6.96 46.15 14.08
C ASN A 710 7.94 47.23 14.57
N LEU A 711 8.68 46.97 15.65
CA LEU A 711 9.73 47.87 16.12
C LEU A 711 10.90 47.98 15.13
N GLN A 712 11.36 46.88 14.55
CA GLN A 712 12.43 46.89 13.54
C GLN A 712 12.03 47.70 12.30
N GLU A 713 10.79 47.57 11.83
CA GLU A 713 10.28 48.37 10.71
C GLU A 713 10.22 49.87 11.05
N LYS A 714 9.80 50.21 12.28
CA LYS A 714 9.82 51.59 12.77
C LYS A 714 11.24 52.15 12.89
N ILE A 715 12.20 51.35 13.34
CA ILE A 715 13.63 51.73 13.41
C ILE A 715 14.15 51.99 11.99
N LYS A 716 13.96 51.06 11.05
CA LYS A 716 14.40 51.21 9.65
C LYS A 716 13.80 52.44 8.98
N LEU A 717 12.51 52.71 9.19
CA LEU A 717 11.86 53.93 8.68
C LEU A 717 12.46 55.20 9.31
N THR A 718 12.77 55.15 10.61
CA THR A 718 13.38 56.28 11.33
C THR A 718 14.80 56.55 10.81
N GLU A 719 15.60 55.51 10.57
CA GLU A 719 16.94 55.62 9.97
C GLU A 719 16.89 56.20 8.55
N LEU A 720 15.93 55.76 7.72
CA LEU A 720 15.73 56.32 6.38
C LEU A 720 15.36 57.81 6.46
N LYS A 721 14.43 58.20 7.34
CA LYS A 721 14.09 59.62 7.57
C LYS A 721 15.26 60.43 8.11
N GLN A 722 16.09 59.86 8.98
CA GLN A 722 17.31 60.52 9.44
C GLN A 722 18.30 60.75 8.29
N LYS A 723 18.43 59.78 7.37
CA LYS A 723 19.26 59.92 6.17
C LYS A 723 18.72 61.01 5.23
N GLU A 724 17.41 61.04 5.00
CA GLU A 724 16.72 62.09 4.22
C GLU A 724 16.98 63.48 4.83
N ILE A 725 16.77 63.64 6.14
CA ILE A 725 17.05 64.91 6.86
C ILE A 725 18.53 65.29 6.72
N LYS A 726 19.45 64.33 6.82
CA LYS A 726 20.89 64.59 6.67
C LYS A 726 21.23 65.05 5.24
N GLN A 727 20.64 64.44 4.20
CA GLN A 727 20.80 64.88 2.81
C GLN A 727 20.28 66.31 2.62
N ILE A 728 19.11 66.65 3.19
CA ILE A 728 18.56 68.01 3.17
C ILE A 728 19.51 68.98 3.87
N GLN A 729 20.01 68.64 5.06
CA GLN A 729 20.94 69.49 5.82
C GLN A 729 22.27 69.71 5.07
N GLU A 730 22.82 68.67 4.44
CA GLU A 730 24.04 68.77 3.63
C GLU A 730 23.81 69.65 2.39
N ALA A 731 22.68 69.49 1.70
CA ALA A 731 22.29 70.34 0.57
C ALA A 731 22.11 71.80 1.00
N MET A 732 21.41 72.04 2.12
CA MET A 732 21.26 73.38 2.69
C MET A 732 22.61 74.01 3.08
N LYS A 733 23.55 73.21 3.60
CA LYS A 733 24.91 73.69 3.93
C LYS A 733 25.70 74.03 2.68
N LYS A 734 25.61 73.20 1.63
CA LYS A 734 26.30 73.40 0.34
C LYS A 734 25.78 74.62 -0.41
N HIS A 735 24.47 74.86 -0.38
CA HIS A 735 23.79 75.95 -1.09
C HIS A 735 23.48 77.16 -0.20
N LYS A 736 24.17 77.30 0.94
CA LYS A 736 23.96 78.36 1.93
C LYS A 736 24.11 79.78 1.36
N GLU A 737 25.04 79.97 0.43
CA GLU A 737 25.27 81.25 -0.27
C GLU A 737 24.15 81.55 -1.28
N GLU A 738 23.68 80.55 -2.04
CA GLU A 738 22.61 80.73 -3.03
C GLU A 738 21.26 81.06 -2.38
N MET A 739 20.99 80.49 -1.20
CA MET A 739 19.80 80.82 -0.38
C MET A 739 19.81 82.28 0.11
N ARG A 740 20.98 82.91 0.29
CA ARG A 740 21.07 84.35 0.66
C ARG A 740 20.60 85.29 -0.46
N PHE A 741 20.62 84.84 -1.70
CA PHE A 741 20.24 85.63 -2.87
C PHE A 741 18.82 85.34 -3.39
N ASN A 742 17.97 84.68 -2.58
CA ASN A 742 16.58 84.33 -2.92
C ASN A 742 16.42 83.60 -4.27
N LYS A 743 17.42 82.83 -4.71
CA LYS A 743 17.28 81.96 -5.88
C LYS A 743 16.48 80.71 -5.51
N LYS A 744 15.56 80.30 -6.40
CA LYS A 744 14.75 79.08 -6.23
C LYS A 744 15.68 77.86 -6.27
N LEU A 745 15.83 77.18 -5.14
CA LEU A 745 16.64 75.97 -5.00
C LEU A 745 15.75 74.74 -5.19
N ILE A 746 16.21 73.78 -5.99
CA ILE A 746 15.60 72.45 -6.12
C ILE A 746 16.65 71.45 -5.63
N VAL A 747 16.28 70.63 -4.66
CA VAL A 747 17.15 69.61 -4.08
C VAL A 747 16.52 68.25 -4.33
N GLU A 748 17.32 67.32 -4.83
CA GLU A 748 16.95 65.93 -5.01
C GLU A 748 17.33 65.16 -3.74
N VAL A 749 16.36 64.47 -3.14
CA VAL A 749 16.53 63.70 -1.90
C VAL A 749 15.83 62.36 -2.03
N ASP A 750 16.37 61.35 -1.35
CA ASP A 750 15.74 60.04 -1.28
C ASP A 750 14.58 60.10 -0.27
N GLU A 751 13.34 60.27 -0.74
CA GLU A 751 12.15 60.34 0.14
C GLU A 751 11.75 58.95 0.66
N ALA A 752 11.63 58.80 1.97
CA ALA A 752 11.21 57.54 2.60
C ALA A 752 9.68 57.42 2.67
N TYR A 753 9.09 56.57 1.84
CA TYR A 753 7.65 56.25 1.88
C TYR A 753 7.38 54.77 2.18
N LYS A 754 6.14 54.47 2.59
CA LYS A 754 5.65 53.09 2.76
C LYS A 754 4.85 52.71 1.53
N ASP A 755 5.21 51.62 0.88
CA ASP A 755 4.42 51.05 -0.20
C ASP A 755 3.70 49.76 0.24
N LYS A 756 2.66 49.38 -0.48
CA LYS A 756 1.98 48.09 -0.30
C LYS A 756 2.63 47.08 -1.22
N GLU A 757 3.45 46.19 -0.66
CA GLU A 757 3.96 45.03 -1.40
C GLU A 757 2.90 43.92 -1.45
N LEU A 758 2.70 43.35 -2.63
CA LEU A 758 1.93 42.13 -2.81
C LEU A 758 2.79 40.96 -2.29
N ILE A 759 2.24 40.19 -1.35
CA ILE A 759 2.87 38.96 -0.88
C ILE A 759 2.62 37.88 -1.96
N GLU A 760 3.65 37.48 -2.70
CA GLU A 760 3.55 36.34 -3.62
C GLU A 760 3.27 35.05 -2.83
N GLY A 761 2.05 34.53 -2.97
CA GLY A 761 1.63 33.29 -2.30
C GLY A 761 0.15 33.25 -1.84
N GLU A 762 -0.57 34.37 -1.85
CA GLU A 762 -1.99 34.37 -1.49
C GLU A 762 -2.89 33.93 -2.66
N THR A 763 -3.19 32.62 -2.74
CA THR A 763 -4.39 32.16 -3.44
C THR A 763 -5.63 32.42 -2.57
N SER A 764 -6.27 33.57 -2.79
CA SER A 764 -7.71 33.81 -2.68
C SER A 764 -8.47 33.25 -1.46
N PHE A 765 -8.06 33.51 -0.21
CA PHE A 765 -8.89 33.14 0.96
C PHE A 765 -9.21 34.24 1.98
N PHE A 766 -8.54 35.40 1.96
CA PHE A 766 -8.93 36.55 2.79
C PHE A 766 -9.55 37.67 1.97
N LYS A 767 -10.79 37.46 1.52
CA LYS A 767 -11.74 38.55 1.27
C LYS A 767 -12.87 38.47 2.29
N SER A 768 -12.55 38.85 3.54
CA SER A 768 -13.53 39.41 4.48
C SER A 768 -12.84 39.91 5.75
N ALA A 769 -12.50 41.20 5.77
CA ALA A 769 -12.69 42.16 6.87
C ALA A 769 -12.16 43.52 6.41
#